data_AF-A0A512MGY5-F1
#
_entry.id   AF-A0A512MGY5-F1
#
_cell.length_a   1.000
_cell.length_b   1.000
_cell.length_c   1.000
_cell.angle_alpha   90.00
_cell.angle_beta   90.00
_cell.angle_gamma   90.00
#
_symmetry.space_group_name_H-M   'P 1'
#
loop_
_entity.id
_entity.type
_entity.pdbx_description
1 polymer ?
#
loop_
_entity_poly.entity_id
_entity_poly.type
_entity_poly.pdbx_seq_one_letter_code
_entity_poly.pdbx_strand_id
1 'polypeptide(L)'
;MPEKLDLLWSREFPPVRPAFKEPRLQFDRSYEPVVAGKKLILGSSREDCIIAFDTDTGAELWRSYAEGPVRLAPVIVGDLVIFGADDGVVRCVKLADGSAVWSKRAVPSKRQLLGNQRLISVWPVRGGPVAKEGRVYFAAGVWPIEGTFVFCWDAATGEQIWCNDRCSYLYGIHPHQSQAMGGLAPQGYLLVDGEDLIVPCSTAYPARLDLRTGALKEFQLPSDGRLTGGWFASTPDEKEAARLKRRGLLFDDAVSSKRHEDKLRSEGLTGIQRTLHAADHEWSFDHSFPDLRGRAHSVIVADEKCFVVTDDGVLHAYGTAKGEAKHWKREIVIQKADEELAKATIKAAGTDRGYVLMIGPNQPGFIESLLANSHYHIIVLAEDMAAKARLIEAGLYGERASVMNLTEDLPPYFANVIIALEGGHEPFLNTLRPNGGKVIGPEARLIHTRGALEGSTNYLADWNANEDPLVQAPLGVLWFDDALSNFKRAPQPKIVDGVMITADKDWLDATNRKGKLDYKLLAPVFSDIYTGRVLDEYEEPELRKKFGSVDMEAVQQAQYRPPTQKNDWAPDQPKAGLRINPLTSEEEPRVFPKSYGCDGGFDYGGIYTFRSGTAAFYDKKVESGTVHISGPRSGCTNSIVPAGGILNVPYFYEGCTCSYPLPMALALFSLPENFEQWATWGAVPAASITGKIERIGINFGAPGDRKTRDGTLWLDYPNIGGPSPEIQVTTEPAKPEFYYHHSVWIEGGQGWPWVAASGVKGLRSATLSGLKPGTYTVRLTFASPDSARHTFDLTLQDKPSITQLTLPNRMIAMTKTVPAVQVTDGTLTVKLNSVEGETLLSGIELVRDGLKLGNLPEDARVAGRK
;
A
#
# COMPACT_ATOMS: atom_id res chain seq x y z
N MET A 1 32.62 -9.46 24.93
CA MET A 1 31.82 -8.74 25.96
C MET A 1 32.64 -8.67 27.24
N PRO A 2 32.69 -7.53 27.93
CA PRO A 2 33.30 -7.43 29.26
C PRO A 2 32.55 -8.30 30.28
N GLU A 3 33.27 -8.92 31.22
CA GLU A 3 32.66 -9.71 32.31
C GLU A 3 31.82 -8.85 33.27
N LYS A 4 32.10 -7.55 33.33
CA LYS A 4 31.35 -6.55 34.10
C LYS A 4 30.88 -5.43 33.18
N LEU A 5 29.57 -5.18 33.18
CA LEU A 5 28.93 -4.12 32.41
C LEU A 5 28.71 -2.90 33.32
N ASP A 6 29.55 -1.88 33.18
CA ASP A 6 29.32 -0.58 33.81
C ASP A 6 28.67 0.36 32.79
N LEU A 7 27.73 1.20 33.23
CA LEU A 7 27.12 2.22 32.38
C LEU A 7 28.17 3.27 32.00
N LEU A 8 28.38 3.47 30.70
CA LEU A 8 29.29 4.49 30.16
C LEU A 8 28.56 5.80 29.89
N TRP A 9 27.41 5.70 29.23
CA TRP A 9 26.55 6.85 28.95
C TRP A 9 25.13 6.41 28.60
N SER A 10 24.17 7.33 28.74
CA SER A 10 22.80 7.16 28.25
C SER A 10 22.29 8.40 27.50
N ARG A 11 21.33 8.20 26.59
CA ARG A 11 20.71 9.27 25.79
C ARG A 11 19.21 9.04 25.63
N GLU A 12 18.43 10.09 25.90
CA GLU A 12 16.97 10.09 25.75
C GLU A 12 16.56 10.51 24.33
N PHE A 13 15.71 9.71 23.69
CA PHE A 13 15.04 10.01 22.42
C PHE A 13 13.54 10.21 22.65
N PRO A 14 12.81 10.83 21.72
CA PRO A 14 11.36 10.92 21.86
C PRO A 14 10.77 9.50 21.73
N PRO A 15 9.79 9.11 22.54
CA PRO A 15 9.12 7.83 22.38
C PRO A 15 8.57 7.67 20.97
N VAL A 16 8.84 6.53 20.35
CA VAL A 16 8.32 6.21 19.03
C VAL A 16 6.83 5.91 19.15
N ARG A 17 6.04 6.45 18.22
CA ARG A 17 4.68 6.00 18.00
C ARG A 17 4.71 5.04 16.81
N PRO A 18 4.54 3.73 17.02
CA PRO A 18 4.64 2.75 15.94
C PRO A 18 3.58 3.04 14.87
N ALA A 19 3.87 2.70 13.61
CA ALA A 19 2.88 2.81 12.52
C ALA A 19 1.60 2.03 12.85
N PHE A 20 1.76 0.86 13.46
CA PHE A 20 0.69 -0.09 13.73
C PHE A 20 0.57 -0.37 15.21
N LYS A 21 -0.65 -0.61 15.68
CA LYS A 21 -0.96 -1.23 16.97
C LYS A 21 -0.95 -2.76 16.88
N GLU A 22 -1.06 -3.34 15.68
CA GLU A 22 -0.98 -4.79 15.46
C GLU A 22 0.40 -5.35 15.90
N PRO A 23 0.43 -6.29 16.87
CA PRO A 23 1.68 -6.88 17.37
C PRO A 23 2.57 -7.53 16.30
N ARG A 24 1.96 -8.09 15.25
CA ARG A 24 2.69 -8.69 14.11
C ARG A 24 3.35 -7.67 13.18
N LEU A 25 3.14 -6.38 13.37
CA LEU A 25 3.69 -5.29 12.55
C LEU A 25 4.56 -4.30 13.34
N GLN A 26 5.12 -4.72 14.47
CA GLN A 26 5.89 -3.88 15.39
C GLN A 26 7.37 -3.68 15.00
N PHE A 27 7.69 -3.57 13.70
CA PHE A 27 9.07 -3.34 13.24
C PHE A 27 9.62 -1.96 13.58
N ASP A 28 8.76 -1.01 13.92
CA ASP A 28 9.12 0.37 14.30
C ASP A 28 8.66 0.71 15.72
N ARG A 29 8.63 -0.29 16.60
CA ARG A 29 8.17 -0.13 17.98
C ARG A 29 9.08 0.77 18.81
N SER A 30 10.38 0.67 18.62
CA SER A 30 11.39 1.57 19.19
C SER A 30 12.57 1.68 18.22
N TYR A 31 13.68 2.24 18.68
CA TYR A 31 14.85 2.48 17.84
C TYR A 31 15.73 1.23 17.70
N GLU A 32 16.28 1.06 16.50
CA GLU A 32 17.11 -0.10 16.14
C GLU A 32 18.53 0.36 15.79
N PRO A 33 19.51 0.20 16.70
CA PRO A 33 20.88 0.67 16.52
C PRO A 33 21.69 -0.20 15.56
N VAL A 34 22.52 0.45 14.76
CA VAL A 34 23.57 -0.21 13.96
C VAL A 34 24.92 0.39 14.33
N VAL A 35 25.95 -0.44 14.48
CA VAL A 35 27.29 0.03 14.89
C VAL A 35 28.32 -0.34 13.83
N ALA A 36 29.16 0.63 13.44
CA ALA A 36 30.27 0.44 12.52
C ALA A 36 31.51 1.19 13.01
N GLY A 37 32.54 0.44 13.41
CA GLY A 37 33.70 0.99 14.10
C GLY A 37 33.27 1.75 15.36
N LYS A 38 33.70 3.01 15.49
CA LYS A 38 33.38 3.89 16.62
C LYS A 38 32.10 4.73 16.45
N LYS A 39 31.21 4.32 15.54
CA LYS A 39 29.97 5.06 15.27
C LYS A 39 28.76 4.17 15.47
N LEU A 40 27.79 4.67 16.23
CA LEU A 40 26.46 4.09 16.38
C LEU A 40 25.47 4.95 15.59
N ILE A 41 24.66 4.33 14.74
CA ILE A 41 23.69 5.00 13.87
C ILE A 41 22.28 4.55 14.25
N LEU A 42 21.36 5.50 14.30
CA LEU A 42 19.93 5.28 14.57
C LEU A 42 19.06 5.95 13.52
N GLY A 43 18.04 5.24 13.04
CA GLY A 43 16.94 5.83 12.27
C GLY A 43 15.82 6.32 13.19
N SER A 44 15.21 7.46 12.86
CA SER A 44 14.12 8.07 13.62
C SER A 44 12.89 8.31 12.74
N SER A 45 11.80 7.61 13.07
CA SER A 45 10.47 7.83 12.48
C SER A 45 9.76 9.08 13.06
N ARG A 46 10.24 9.54 14.22
CA ARG A 46 9.77 10.75 14.91
C ARG A 46 10.35 12.02 14.31
N GLU A 47 11.62 11.99 13.92
CA GLU A 47 12.37 13.18 13.47
C GLU A 47 12.74 13.13 11.98
N ASP A 48 12.27 12.11 11.26
CA ASP A 48 12.51 11.87 9.83
C ASP A 48 13.99 11.99 9.45
N CYS A 49 14.86 11.23 10.13
CA CYS A 49 16.30 11.29 9.91
C CYS A 49 17.03 10.03 10.36
N ILE A 50 18.31 9.92 9.99
CA ILE A 50 19.30 9.11 10.67
C ILE A 50 20.27 9.98 11.44
N ILE A 51 20.80 9.47 12.56
CA ILE A 51 21.69 10.19 13.48
C ILE A 51 22.85 9.28 13.83
N ALA A 52 24.08 9.80 13.80
CA ALA A 52 25.27 9.08 14.23
C ALA A 52 25.82 9.63 15.54
N PHE A 53 26.28 8.72 16.40
CA PHE A 53 26.85 9.01 17.70
C PHE A 53 28.22 8.37 17.84
N ASP A 54 29.08 9.01 18.60
CA ASP A 54 30.33 8.43 19.07
C ASP A 54 30.05 7.34 20.09
N THR A 55 30.59 6.14 19.88
CA THR A 55 30.35 4.96 20.73
C THR A 55 30.93 5.11 22.14
N ASP A 56 32.00 5.92 22.30
CA ASP A 56 32.68 6.11 23.58
C ASP A 56 31.96 7.15 24.47
N THR A 57 31.37 8.19 23.88
CA THR A 57 30.85 9.36 24.61
C THR A 57 29.35 9.61 24.46
N GLY A 58 28.70 8.99 23.47
CA GLY A 58 27.30 9.25 23.11
C GLY A 58 27.06 10.64 22.51
N ALA A 59 28.11 11.37 22.13
CA ALA A 59 28.00 12.67 21.46
C ALA A 59 27.47 12.49 20.03
N GLU A 60 26.52 13.33 19.62
CA GLU A 60 26.06 13.37 18.24
C GLU A 60 27.22 13.84 17.34
N LEU A 61 27.50 13.08 16.28
CA LEU A 61 28.56 13.35 15.31
C LEU A 61 28.01 14.05 14.08
N TRP A 62 26.91 13.51 13.54
CA TRP A 62 26.25 14.04 12.35
C TRP A 62 24.81 13.53 12.27
N ARG A 63 24.01 14.18 11.42
CA ARG A 63 22.61 13.84 11.16
C ARG A 63 22.28 14.05 9.69
N SER A 64 21.47 13.16 9.12
CA SER A 64 20.97 13.28 7.75
C SER A 64 19.45 13.12 7.71
N TYR A 65 18.77 14.11 7.13
CA TYR A 65 17.30 14.16 7.09
C TYR A 65 16.69 13.44 5.88
N ALA A 66 15.50 12.91 6.09
CA ALA A 66 14.53 12.48 5.09
C ALA A 66 13.30 13.40 5.10
N GLU A 67 12.38 13.16 4.17
CA GLU A 67 11.10 13.88 4.06
C GLU A 67 9.92 13.04 4.56
N GLY A 68 10.22 11.94 5.25
CA GLY A 68 9.24 11.09 5.90
C GLY A 68 9.88 10.16 6.93
N PRO A 69 9.05 9.41 7.68
CA PRO A 69 9.53 8.51 8.72
C PRO A 69 10.63 7.54 8.26
N VAL A 70 11.76 7.51 8.96
CA VAL A 70 12.78 6.45 8.85
C VAL A 70 12.43 5.37 9.87
N ARG A 71 11.78 4.30 9.43
CA ARG A 71 11.20 3.28 10.33
C ARG A 71 12.10 2.10 10.64
N LEU A 72 13.04 1.81 9.74
CA LEU A 72 13.87 0.61 9.78
C LEU A 72 15.33 1.02 9.89
N ALA A 73 16.12 0.17 10.54
CA ALA A 73 17.55 0.37 10.69
C ALA A 73 18.24 0.58 9.32
N PRO A 74 19.26 1.45 9.24
CA PRO A 74 20.08 1.59 8.05
C PRO A 74 20.95 0.35 7.82
N VAL A 75 21.53 0.20 6.63
CA VAL A 75 22.59 -0.79 6.36
C VAL A 75 23.92 -0.10 6.12
N ILE A 76 24.99 -0.76 6.54
CA ILE A 76 26.36 -0.30 6.36
C ILE A 76 27.04 -1.13 5.27
N VAL A 77 27.61 -0.47 4.27
CA VAL A 77 28.39 -1.11 3.19
C VAL A 77 29.70 -0.36 3.05
N GLY A 78 30.78 -0.89 3.62
CA GLY A 78 32.07 -0.20 3.64
C GLY A 78 31.99 1.12 4.42
N ASP A 79 32.24 2.24 3.75
CA ASP A 79 32.15 3.60 4.30
C ASP A 79 30.79 4.28 4.05
N LEU A 80 29.78 3.52 3.60
CA LEU A 80 28.45 4.02 3.24
C LEU A 80 27.38 3.60 4.26
N VAL A 81 26.43 4.49 4.50
CA VAL A 81 25.21 4.26 5.28
C VAL A 81 24.02 4.43 4.34
N ILE A 82 23.23 3.37 4.13
CA ILE A 82 22.07 3.39 3.23
C ILE A 82 20.79 3.19 4.03
N PHE A 83 19.77 4.00 3.76
CA PHE A 83 18.48 3.93 4.46
C PHE A 83 17.31 4.34 3.56
N GLY A 84 16.15 3.76 3.83
CA GLY A 84 14.89 4.11 3.19
C GLY A 84 13.96 4.84 4.16
N ALA A 85 13.03 5.61 3.60
CA ALA A 85 12.00 6.29 4.38
C ALA A 85 10.61 6.14 3.73
N ASP A 86 9.59 6.51 4.51
CA ASP A 86 8.18 6.52 4.09
C ASP A 86 7.90 7.53 2.94
N ASP A 87 8.84 8.44 2.63
CA ASP A 87 8.76 9.33 1.47
C ASP A 87 9.03 8.62 0.12
N GLY A 88 9.35 7.32 0.15
CA GLY A 88 9.61 6.49 -1.03
C GLY A 88 11.02 6.66 -1.60
N VAL A 89 11.93 7.28 -0.85
CA VAL A 89 13.30 7.59 -1.29
C VAL A 89 14.31 6.79 -0.47
N VAL A 90 15.27 6.17 -1.17
CA VAL A 90 16.45 5.55 -0.57
C VAL A 90 17.62 6.52 -0.68
N ARG A 91 18.36 6.66 0.41
CA ARG A 91 19.48 7.60 0.55
C ARG A 91 20.74 6.86 0.94
N CYS A 92 21.86 7.36 0.46
CA CYS A 92 23.19 6.91 0.84
C CYS A 92 24.02 8.11 1.29
N VAL A 93 24.62 7.99 2.47
CA VAL A 93 25.51 8.99 3.04
C VAL A 93 26.83 8.36 3.47
N LYS A 94 27.88 9.16 3.61
CA LYS A 94 29.15 8.70 4.15
C LYS A 94 29.03 8.43 5.64
N LEU A 95 29.56 7.30 6.09
CA LEU A 95 29.67 6.94 7.50
C LEU A 95 30.52 7.95 8.29
N ALA A 96 31.51 8.58 7.65
CA ALA A 96 32.45 9.48 8.29
C ALA A 96 31.77 10.75 8.85
N ASP A 97 30.91 11.39 8.05
CA ASP A 97 30.41 12.75 8.30
C ASP A 97 28.92 12.96 7.93
N GLY A 98 28.22 11.93 7.44
CA GLY A 98 26.82 12.03 7.03
C GLY A 98 26.61 12.78 5.70
N SER A 99 27.67 13.13 4.96
CA SER A 99 27.54 13.80 3.67
C SER A 99 26.85 12.90 2.64
N ALA A 100 25.94 13.48 1.85
CA ALA A 100 25.18 12.75 0.84
C ALA A 100 26.09 12.21 -0.28
N VAL A 101 25.89 10.94 -0.64
CA VAL A 101 26.52 10.29 -1.79
C VAL A 101 25.51 10.20 -2.94
N TRP A 102 24.33 9.65 -2.67
CA TRP A 102 23.22 9.65 -3.61
C TRP A 102 21.87 9.60 -2.88
N SER A 103 20.81 10.02 -3.56
CA SER A 103 19.41 9.96 -3.09
C SER A 103 18.53 9.68 -4.29
N LYS A 104 17.74 8.59 -4.23
CA LYS A 104 16.94 8.12 -5.38
C LYS A 104 15.58 7.62 -4.93
N ARG A 105 14.54 8.09 -5.62
CA ARG A 105 13.17 7.62 -5.43
C ARG A 105 13.03 6.21 -6.00
N ALA A 106 12.41 5.31 -5.24
CA ALA A 106 12.26 3.92 -5.64
C ALA A 106 11.35 3.74 -6.87
N VAL A 107 10.27 4.53 -6.95
CA VAL A 107 9.25 4.46 -8.02
C VAL A 107 9.04 5.87 -8.60
N PRO A 108 8.91 6.06 -9.92
CA PRO A 108 8.95 7.39 -10.56
C PRO A 108 7.69 8.24 -10.37
N SER A 109 6.78 7.87 -9.46
CA SER A 109 5.60 8.66 -9.09
C SER A 109 5.75 9.29 -7.71
N LYS A 110 5.29 10.54 -7.58
CA LYS A 110 5.31 11.31 -6.33
C LYS A 110 4.00 11.26 -5.56
N ARG A 111 3.02 10.45 -6.00
CA ARG A 111 1.69 10.37 -5.38
C ARG A 111 1.80 10.12 -3.87
N GLN A 112 1.09 10.93 -3.10
CA GLN A 112 1.05 10.85 -1.64
C GLN A 112 -0.31 10.34 -1.16
N LEU A 113 -0.33 9.82 0.07
CA LEU A 113 -1.54 9.45 0.82
C LEU A 113 -1.36 9.73 2.31
N LEU A 114 -2.43 9.64 3.10
CA LEU A 114 -2.31 9.59 4.56
C LEU A 114 -2.13 8.13 5.03
N GLY A 115 -0.92 7.77 5.45
CA GLY A 115 -0.60 6.44 5.95
C GLY A 115 -0.12 6.52 7.40
N ASN A 116 -0.83 5.84 8.32
CA ASN A 116 -0.53 5.87 9.75
C ASN A 116 -0.37 7.32 10.29
N GLN A 117 -1.31 8.19 9.93
CA GLN A 117 -1.41 9.60 10.36
C GLN A 117 -0.34 10.56 9.84
N ARG A 118 0.45 10.11 8.85
CA ARG A 118 1.47 10.93 8.19
C ARG A 118 1.19 11.00 6.70
N LEU A 119 1.47 12.16 6.10
CA LEU A 119 1.53 12.26 4.65
C LEU A 119 2.81 11.55 4.19
N ILE A 120 2.65 10.51 3.37
CA ILE A 120 3.74 9.63 2.93
C ILE A 120 3.54 9.25 1.47
N SER A 121 4.59 8.71 0.85
CA SER A 121 4.47 8.13 -0.48
C SER A 121 3.51 6.95 -0.48
N VAL A 122 2.80 6.76 -1.58
CA VAL A 122 2.03 5.52 -1.84
C VAL A 122 2.95 4.29 -1.85
N TRP A 123 4.24 4.47 -2.19
CA TRP A 123 5.27 3.43 -2.17
C TRP A 123 6.34 3.72 -1.11
N PRO A 124 6.00 3.67 0.19
CA PRO A 124 6.97 3.90 1.25
C PRO A 124 8.00 2.77 1.27
N VAL A 125 9.25 3.06 1.64
CA VAL A 125 10.29 2.03 1.78
C VAL A 125 10.16 1.37 3.16
N ARG A 126 9.30 0.34 3.23
CA ARG A 126 9.01 -0.44 4.45
C ARG A 126 9.50 -1.89 4.42
N GLY A 127 10.09 -2.32 3.30
CA GLY A 127 10.96 -3.51 3.30
C GLY A 127 12.38 -3.09 3.65
N GLY A 128 12.79 -3.36 4.89
CA GLY A 128 14.03 -2.88 5.48
C GLY A 128 15.24 -3.32 4.66
N PRO A 129 16.18 -2.41 4.37
CA PRO A 129 17.30 -2.73 3.50
C PRO A 129 18.16 -3.83 4.09
N VAL A 130 18.69 -4.70 3.23
CA VAL A 130 19.75 -5.68 3.56
C VAL A 130 20.83 -5.58 2.50
N ALA A 131 22.09 -5.81 2.87
CA ALA A 131 23.21 -5.68 1.94
C ALA A 131 24.04 -6.97 1.84
N LYS A 132 24.54 -7.25 0.63
CA LYS A 132 25.50 -8.33 0.38
C LYS A 132 26.35 -7.96 -0.83
N GLU A 133 27.67 -8.15 -0.73
CA GLU A 133 28.61 -8.03 -1.86
C GLU A 133 28.50 -6.70 -2.63
N GLY A 134 28.43 -5.57 -1.91
CA GLY A 134 28.33 -4.24 -2.54
C GLY A 134 26.95 -3.91 -3.13
N ARG A 135 25.94 -4.74 -2.89
CA ARG A 135 24.55 -4.52 -3.32
C ARG A 135 23.65 -4.27 -2.12
N VAL A 136 22.60 -3.50 -2.34
CA VAL A 136 21.53 -3.26 -1.37
C VAL A 136 20.19 -3.73 -1.93
N TYR A 137 19.45 -4.46 -1.10
CA TYR A 137 18.14 -5.03 -1.41
C TYR A 137 17.11 -4.41 -0.48
N PHE A 138 15.96 -3.99 -1.03
CA PHE A 138 14.89 -3.38 -0.25
C PHE A 138 13.56 -3.53 -0.98
N ALA A 139 12.45 -3.16 -0.33
CA ALA A 139 11.14 -3.14 -0.97
C ALA A 139 10.37 -1.83 -0.71
N ALA A 140 9.58 -1.43 -1.70
CA ALA A 140 8.74 -0.23 -1.66
C ALA A 140 7.28 -0.56 -2.01
N GLY A 141 6.34 0.08 -1.32
CA GLY A 141 4.91 -0.19 -1.46
C GLY A 141 4.42 -1.27 -0.51
N VAL A 142 3.24 -1.04 0.08
CA VAL A 142 2.59 -2.02 0.98
C VAL A 142 1.28 -2.55 0.41
N TRP A 143 0.68 -1.86 -0.56
CA TRP A 143 -0.62 -2.19 -1.14
C TRP A 143 -0.45 -2.84 -2.52
N PRO A 144 -0.77 -4.13 -2.71
CA PRO A 144 -0.64 -4.77 -4.01
C PRO A 144 -1.48 -4.09 -5.11
N ILE A 145 -2.65 -3.53 -4.77
CA ILE A 145 -3.48 -2.78 -5.72
C ILE A 145 -2.83 -1.48 -6.23
N GLU A 146 -1.77 -1.01 -5.57
CA GLU A 146 -0.96 0.14 -5.96
C GLU A 146 0.33 -0.25 -6.67
N GLY A 147 0.65 -1.55 -6.71
CA GLY A 147 1.98 -2.02 -7.04
C GLY A 147 2.89 -2.10 -5.81
N THR A 148 3.70 -3.16 -5.77
CA THR A 148 4.70 -3.44 -4.75
C THR A 148 5.97 -3.93 -5.44
N PHE A 149 7.11 -3.40 -4.98
CA PHE A 149 8.37 -3.50 -5.70
C PHE A 149 9.46 -4.04 -4.78
N VAL A 150 10.24 -4.99 -5.28
CA VAL A 150 11.47 -5.45 -4.62
C VAL A 150 12.65 -5.12 -5.52
N PHE A 151 13.68 -4.50 -4.95
CA PHE A 151 14.81 -3.97 -5.69
C PHE A 151 16.13 -4.61 -5.26
N CYS A 152 17.07 -4.64 -6.20
CA CYS A 152 18.49 -4.73 -5.93
C CYS A 152 19.20 -3.57 -6.63
N TRP A 153 19.87 -2.73 -5.85
CA TRP A 153 20.66 -1.61 -6.35
C TRP A 153 22.14 -1.81 -6.02
N ASP A 154 23.01 -1.23 -6.83
CA ASP A 154 24.40 -1.04 -6.48
C ASP A 154 24.50 -0.08 -5.28
N ALA A 155 25.22 -0.47 -4.23
CA ALA A 155 25.27 0.30 -2.99
C ALA A 155 26.03 1.63 -3.17
N ALA A 156 27.04 1.67 -4.04
CA ALA A 156 27.90 2.82 -4.22
C ALA A 156 27.26 3.89 -5.12
N THR A 157 26.54 3.47 -6.17
CA THR A 157 25.95 4.38 -7.17
C THR A 157 24.44 4.57 -7.01
N GLY A 158 23.76 3.65 -6.32
CA GLY A 158 22.30 3.56 -6.26
C GLY A 158 21.69 3.21 -7.61
N GLU A 159 22.45 2.67 -8.56
CA GLU A 159 21.91 2.22 -9.85
C GLU A 159 21.14 0.92 -9.68
N GLN A 160 19.96 0.85 -10.30
CA GLN A 160 19.14 -0.34 -10.25
C GLN A 160 19.78 -1.46 -11.07
N ILE A 161 20.07 -2.59 -10.41
CA ILE A 161 20.53 -3.82 -11.06
C ILE A 161 19.32 -4.62 -11.54
N TRP A 162 18.32 -4.80 -10.68
CA TRP A 162 17.03 -5.40 -11.03
C TRP A 162 15.90 -4.87 -10.17
N CYS A 163 14.68 -5.01 -10.68
CA CYS A 163 13.41 -4.75 -9.98
C CYS A 163 12.45 -5.90 -10.26
N ASN A 164 11.84 -6.45 -9.21
CA ASN A 164 10.65 -7.28 -9.33
C ASN A 164 9.43 -6.42 -9.02
N ASP A 165 8.60 -6.22 -10.04
CA ASP A 165 7.34 -5.49 -9.99
C ASP A 165 6.12 -6.40 -10.29
N ARG A 166 6.34 -7.71 -10.42
CA ARG A 166 5.30 -8.69 -10.81
C ARG A 166 4.55 -9.28 -9.61
N CYS A 167 5.03 -9.07 -8.39
CA CYS A 167 4.49 -9.69 -7.19
C CYS A 167 3.20 -9.04 -6.65
N SER A 168 2.65 -8.04 -7.33
CA SER A 168 1.44 -7.31 -6.90
C SER A 168 0.12 -7.99 -7.27
N TYR A 169 0.13 -8.78 -8.35
CA TYR A 169 -1.07 -9.42 -8.92
C TYR A 169 -0.77 -10.91 -9.18
N LEU A 170 -0.74 -11.68 -8.09
CA LEU A 170 -0.56 -13.12 -8.08
C LEU A 170 -1.92 -13.78 -7.86
N TYR A 171 -2.45 -14.45 -8.88
CA TYR A 171 -3.63 -15.29 -8.72
C TYR A 171 -3.24 -16.61 -8.06
N GLY A 172 -3.90 -16.95 -6.95
CA GLY A 172 -3.53 -18.13 -6.19
C GLY A 172 -4.49 -18.48 -5.07
N ILE A 173 -4.06 -19.36 -4.19
CA ILE A 173 -4.84 -19.82 -3.02
C ILE A 173 -4.63 -18.85 -1.86
N HIS A 174 -5.74 -18.51 -1.21
CA HIS A 174 -5.88 -17.65 -0.04
C HIS A 174 -6.49 -18.46 1.12
N PRO A 175 -6.64 -17.86 2.32
CA PRO A 175 -7.23 -18.55 3.46
C PRO A 175 -8.58 -19.20 3.11
N HIS A 176 -8.84 -20.38 3.68
CA HIS A 176 -10.01 -21.22 3.39
C HIS A 176 -10.06 -21.77 1.95
N GLN A 177 -8.90 -22.07 1.35
CA GLN A 177 -8.78 -22.63 0.00
C GLN A 177 -9.45 -21.75 -1.08
N SER A 178 -9.50 -20.45 -0.84
CA SER A 178 -10.18 -19.50 -1.72
C SER A 178 -9.25 -19.07 -2.84
N GLN A 179 -9.69 -19.10 -4.09
CA GLN A 179 -8.89 -18.57 -5.20
C GLN A 179 -9.19 -17.08 -5.42
N ALA A 180 -8.16 -16.25 -5.43
CA ALA A 180 -8.29 -14.83 -5.63
C ALA A 180 -6.97 -14.24 -6.11
N MET A 181 -7.05 -13.04 -6.70
CA MET A 181 -5.86 -12.25 -6.95
C MET A 181 -5.37 -11.63 -5.64
N GLY A 182 -4.07 -11.76 -5.37
CA GLY A 182 -3.43 -11.05 -4.28
C GLY A 182 -2.01 -10.64 -4.59
N GLY A 183 -1.21 -10.34 -3.58
CA GLY A 183 0.18 -9.97 -3.83
C GLY A 183 1.02 -9.81 -2.57
N LEU A 184 2.27 -9.51 -2.80
CA LEU A 184 3.27 -9.21 -1.79
C LEU A 184 2.95 -7.87 -1.13
N ALA A 185 2.98 -7.83 0.20
CA ALA A 185 2.86 -6.61 1.01
C ALA A 185 4.10 -6.49 1.90
N PRO A 186 5.24 -6.08 1.32
CA PRO A 186 6.53 -6.18 1.98
C PRO A 186 6.64 -5.18 3.13
N GLN A 187 6.75 -5.69 4.36
CA GLN A 187 6.93 -4.89 5.57
C GLN A 187 7.79 -5.66 6.57
N GLY A 188 8.85 -5.04 7.07
CA GLY A 188 9.82 -5.63 7.99
C GLY A 188 11.21 -5.81 7.38
N TYR A 189 12.14 -6.38 8.15
CA TYR A 189 13.55 -6.53 7.76
C TYR A 189 13.76 -7.66 6.75
N LEU A 190 14.30 -7.35 5.56
CA LEU A 190 14.67 -8.38 4.60
C LEU A 190 15.86 -9.20 5.11
N LEU A 191 15.93 -10.46 4.69
CA LEU A 191 17.03 -11.36 5.05
C LEU A 191 17.68 -11.93 3.79
N VAL A 192 18.97 -12.23 3.88
CA VAL A 192 19.68 -13.00 2.87
C VAL A 192 20.00 -14.38 3.44
N ASP A 193 19.54 -15.42 2.75
CA ASP A 193 19.80 -16.82 3.09
C ASP A 193 20.42 -17.51 1.87
N GLY A 194 21.74 -17.63 1.85
CA GLY A 194 22.48 -18.16 0.70
C GLY A 194 22.27 -17.32 -0.57
N GLU A 195 21.57 -17.90 -1.56
CA GLU A 195 21.19 -17.29 -2.84
C GLU A 195 19.74 -16.80 -2.87
N ASP A 196 19.07 -16.78 -1.73
CA ASP A 196 17.69 -16.34 -1.58
C ASP A 196 17.61 -15.00 -0.84
N LEU A 197 16.73 -14.14 -1.33
CA LEU A 197 16.24 -12.96 -0.63
C LEU A 197 14.89 -13.29 0.00
N ILE A 198 14.82 -13.21 1.33
CA ILE A 198 13.58 -13.41 2.09
C ILE A 198 12.96 -12.05 2.36
N VAL A 199 11.69 -11.90 1.97
CA VAL A 199 10.94 -10.65 2.07
C VAL A 199 9.75 -10.86 3.02
N PRO A 200 9.81 -10.34 4.26
CA PRO A 200 8.68 -10.38 5.17
C PRO A 200 7.45 -9.68 4.60
N CYS A 201 6.28 -10.29 4.75
CA CYS A 201 5.04 -9.89 4.10
C CYS A 201 3.99 -9.47 5.11
N SER A 202 4.36 -8.58 6.03
CA SER A 202 3.46 -8.14 7.08
C SER A 202 3.00 -9.35 7.91
N THR A 203 1.70 -9.63 7.99
CA THR A 203 1.24 -10.84 8.72
C THR A 203 1.20 -12.13 7.91
N ALA A 204 1.48 -12.06 6.60
CA ALA A 204 1.59 -13.23 5.73
C ALA A 204 2.99 -13.85 5.77
N TYR A 205 3.09 -15.14 5.44
CA TYR A 205 4.37 -15.83 5.39
C TYR A 205 5.34 -15.14 4.40
N PRO A 206 6.64 -14.99 4.74
CA PRO A 206 7.61 -14.31 3.88
C PRO A 206 7.70 -14.90 2.46
N ALA A 207 7.95 -14.03 1.48
CA ALA A 207 8.29 -14.46 0.12
C ALA A 207 9.78 -14.79 0.03
N ARG A 208 10.12 -15.68 -0.90
CA ARG A 208 11.48 -16.06 -1.26
C ARG A 208 11.72 -15.69 -2.72
N LEU A 209 12.70 -14.85 -2.96
CA LEU A 209 13.11 -14.41 -4.29
C LEU A 209 14.54 -14.87 -4.54
N ASP A 210 14.88 -15.08 -5.81
CA ASP A 210 16.26 -15.28 -6.22
C ASP A 210 17.08 -14.00 -6.01
N LEU A 211 18.15 -14.07 -5.23
CA LEU A 211 18.95 -12.90 -4.85
C LEU A 211 19.62 -12.23 -6.06
N ARG A 212 19.95 -13.00 -7.11
CA ARG A 212 20.69 -12.51 -8.28
C ARG A 212 19.77 -11.86 -9.32
N THR A 213 18.58 -12.42 -9.52
CA THR A 213 17.67 -12.04 -10.60
C THR A 213 16.40 -11.32 -10.12
N GLY A 214 16.08 -11.42 -8.82
CA GLY A 214 14.83 -10.94 -8.26
C GLY A 214 13.62 -11.81 -8.59
N ALA A 215 13.78 -12.92 -9.31
CA ALA A 215 12.68 -13.79 -9.69
C ALA A 215 12.01 -14.42 -8.45
N LEU A 216 10.68 -14.43 -8.40
CA LEU A 216 9.94 -15.06 -7.32
C LEU A 216 10.17 -16.58 -7.34
N LYS A 217 10.71 -17.14 -6.26
CA LYS A 217 10.92 -18.58 -6.06
C LYS A 217 9.74 -19.21 -5.32
N GLU A 218 9.30 -18.58 -4.23
CA GLU A 218 8.20 -19.08 -3.42
C GLU A 218 7.43 -17.91 -2.78
N PHE A 219 6.14 -17.84 -3.05
CA PHE A 219 5.20 -17.09 -2.24
C PHE A 219 3.83 -17.72 -2.41
N GLN A 220 3.17 -17.97 -1.30
CA GLN A 220 1.79 -18.44 -1.28
C GLN A 220 1.05 -17.63 -0.23
N LEU A 221 -0.04 -17.01 -0.66
CA LEU A 221 -0.95 -16.39 0.28
C LEU A 221 -1.52 -17.47 1.21
N PRO A 222 -1.90 -17.10 2.44
CA PRO A 222 -1.89 -18.05 3.55
C PRO A 222 -2.86 -19.21 3.32
N SER A 223 -2.35 -20.45 3.41
CA SER A 223 -3.12 -21.70 3.32
C SER A 223 -3.18 -22.38 4.68
N ASP A 224 -4.13 -23.31 4.85
CA ASP A 224 -4.25 -24.07 6.10
C ASP A 224 -2.93 -24.80 6.44
N GLY A 225 -2.50 -24.69 7.70
CA GLY A 225 -1.27 -25.33 8.22
C GLY A 225 0.04 -24.57 7.95
N ARG A 226 0.00 -23.37 7.35
CA ARG A 226 1.17 -22.51 7.18
C ARG A 226 1.29 -21.53 8.34
N LEU A 227 2.53 -21.28 8.80
CA LEU A 227 2.83 -20.32 9.85
C LEU A 227 2.29 -18.92 9.48
N THR A 228 1.74 -18.23 10.47
CA THR A 228 1.51 -16.78 10.38
C THR A 228 2.86 -16.06 10.26
N GLY A 229 2.93 -15.06 9.39
CA GLY A 229 4.11 -14.20 9.31
C GLY A 229 4.06 -13.08 10.35
N GLY A 230 5.10 -12.26 10.33
CA GLY A 230 5.23 -11.07 11.13
C GLY A 230 6.42 -10.24 10.67
N TRP A 231 6.71 -9.20 11.43
CA TRP A 231 7.81 -8.29 11.17
C TRP A 231 9.20 -8.89 11.45
N PHE A 232 9.27 -9.96 12.24
CA PHE A 232 10.49 -10.66 12.61
C PHE A 232 10.53 -12.06 11.99
N ALA A 233 11.67 -12.41 11.41
CA ALA A 233 12.06 -13.76 11.04
C ALA A 233 13.59 -13.88 11.17
N SER A 234 14.11 -15.08 11.40
CA SER A 234 15.54 -15.35 11.37
C SER A 234 15.84 -16.69 10.71
N THR A 235 17.11 -16.91 10.34
CA THR A 235 17.61 -18.20 9.86
C THR A 235 18.26 -18.96 11.02
N PRO A 236 18.08 -20.29 11.12
CA PRO A 236 18.75 -21.10 12.15
C PRO A 236 20.25 -21.23 11.89
N ASP A 237 21.04 -21.46 12.94
CA ASP A 237 22.43 -21.91 12.78
C ASP A 237 22.48 -23.34 12.17
N GLU A 238 23.66 -23.77 11.68
CA GLU A 238 23.80 -25.07 11.00
C GLU A 238 23.39 -26.27 11.86
N LYS A 239 23.67 -26.26 13.17
CA LYS A 239 23.36 -27.37 14.09
C LYS A 239 21.86 -27.42 14.37
N GLU A 240 21.25 -26.25 14.57
CA GLU A 240 19.82 -26.08 14.82
C GLU A 240 19.00 -26.36 13.56
N ALA A 241 19.49 -25.97 12.38
CA ALA A 241 18.91 -26.32 11.08
C ALA A 241 18.85 -27.84 10.89
N ALA A 242 19.92 -28.55 11.26
CA ALA A 242 19.98 -30.01 11.22
C ALA A 242 19.03 -30.66 12.26
N ARG A 243 18.88 -30.04 13.44
CA ARG A 243 18.00 -30.53 14.53
C ARG A 243 16.51 -30.38 14.20
N LEU A 244 16.09 -29.23 13.70
CA LEU A 244 14.68 -28.88 13.55
C LEU A 244 13.94 -29.65 12.46
N LYS A 245 14.65 -30.33 11.54
CA LYS A 245 14.07 -31.04 10.37
C LYS A 245 13.00 -30.22 9.61
N ARG A 246 13.00 -28.89 9.76
CA ARG A 246 12.09 -27.93 9.13
C ARG A 246 12.92 -26.98 8.28
N ARG A 247 12.40 -26.67 7.09
CA ARG A 247 13.06 -25.85 6.08
C ARG A 247 13.01 -24.36 6.45
N GLY A 248 14.07 -23.83 7.06
CA GLY A 248 14.65 -22.55 6.65
C GLY A 248 14.42 -21.30 7.50
N LEU A 249 13.28 -21.12 8.19
CA LEU A 249 13.02 -19.88 8.97
C LEU A 249 12.50 -20.17 10.38
N LEU A 250 12.94 -19.34 11.33
CA LEU A 250 12.48 -19.31 12.71
C LEU A 250 11.58 -18.09 12.95
N PHE A 251 10.53 -18.29 13.75
CA PHE A 251 9.58 -17.26 14.16
C PHE A 251 9.41 -17.27 15.68
N ASP A 252 9.20 -16.10 16.27
CA ASP A 252 8.96 -15.97 17.71
C ASP A 252 7.47 -16.07 18.05
N ASP A 253 7.10 -16.82 19.09
CA ASP A 253 5.71 -16.95 19.55
C ASP A 253 5.09 -15.61 19.98
N ALA A 254 5.86 -14.73 20.64
CA ALA A 254 5.35 -13.44 21.09
C ALA A 254 5.06 -12.49 19.93
N VAL A 255 5.65 -12.71 18.75
CA VAL A 255 5.29 -12.00 17.51
C VAL A 255 4.16 -12.71 16.78
N SER A 256 4.27 -14.02 16.58
CA SER A 256 3.37 -14.77 15.70
C SER A 256 2.03 -15.18 16.33
N SER A 257 1.85 -14.98 17.64
CA SER A 257 0.60 -15.30 18.33
C SER A 257 -0.53 -14.31 18.03
N LYS A 258 -1.73 -14.85 17.76
CA LYS A 258 -2.97 -14.06 17.64
C LYS A 258 -4.16 -14.83 18.17
N ARG A 259 -5.14 -14.11 18.72
CA ARG A 259 -6.35 -14.68 19.28
C ARG A 259 -7.42 -14.90 18.19
N HIS A 260 -7.86 -16.15 18.03
CA HIS A 260 -9.02 -16.53 17.21
C HIS A 260 -10.22 -16.73 18.13
N GLU A 261 -11.13 -15.74 18.17
CA GLU A 261 -12.29 -15.76 19.07
C GLU A 261 -11.84 -16.00 20.53
N ASP A 262 -12.22 -17.10 21.17
CA ASP A 262 -11.87 -17.38 22.55
C ASP A 262 -10.48 -18.03 22.74
N LYS A 263 -9.81 -18.47 21.66
CA LYS A 263 -8.57 -19.25 21.72
C LYS A 263 -7.36 -18.47 21.21
N LEU A 264 -6.27 -18.47 21.97
CA LEU A 264 -4.97 -18.03 21.49
C LEU A 264 -4.38 -19.10 20.56
N ARG A 265 -3.84 -18.69 19.41
CA ARG A 265 -3.05 -19.55 18.52
C ARG A 265 -1.64 -18.96 18.40
N SER A 266 -0.63 -19.81 18.52
CA SER A 266 0.79 -19.47 18.36
C SER A 266 1.53 -20.65 17.72
N GLU A 267 2.45 -20.39 16.81
CA GLU A 267 3.16 -21.43 16.04
C GLU A 267 4.66 -21.11 15.83
N GLY A 268 5.33 -20.51 16.81
CA GLY A 268 6.77 -20.17 16.81
C GLY A 268 7.58 -20.90 17.88
N LEU A 269 8.82 -20.44 18.14
CA LEU A 269 9.56 -20.76 19.35
C LEU A 269 9.57 -19.54 20.27
N THR A 270 9.50 -19.75 21.56
CA THR A 270 9.48 -18.66 22.53
C THR A 270 10.87 -18.06 22.73
N GLY A 271 11.00 -16.73 22.56
CA GLY A 271 12.15 -15.96 23.03
C GLY A 271 13.28 -15.75 22.03
N ILE A 272 13.19 -16.26 20.79
CA ILE A 272 14.21 -16.08 19.75
C ILE A 272 14.49 -14.60 19.47
N GLN A 273 13.45 -13.75 19.42
CA GLN A 273 13.66 -12.31 19.13
C GLN A 273 14.35 -11.58 20.30
N ARG A 274 14.49 -12.23 21.45
CA ARG A 274 15.06 -11.68 22.69
C ARG A 274 16.42 -12.28 23.01
N THR A 275 17.05 -12.96 22.06
CA THR A 275 18.39 -13.52 22.20
C THR A 275 19.34 -12.87 21.20
N LEU A 276 20.52 -12.51 21.69
CA LEU A 276 21.66 -12.11 20.90
C LEU A 276 22.62 -13.30 20.82
N HIS A 277 23.08 -13.62 19.63
CA HIS A 277 24.15 -14.60 19.42
C HIS A 277 25.43 -13.87 19.02
N ALA A 278 26.49 -14.01 19.82
CA ALA A 278 27.79 -13.38 19.58
C ALA A 278 28.92 -14.40 19.79
N ALA A 279 29.60 -14.78 18.70
CA ALA A 279 30.51 -15.92 18.67
C ALA A 279 29.81 -17.18 19.24
N ASP A 280 30.42 -17.87 20.20
CA ASP A 280 29.85 -19.08 20.82
C ASP A 280 28.94 -18.79 22.03
N HIS A 281 28.51 -17.53 22.23
CA HIS A 281 27.69 -17.13 23.38
C HIS A 281 26.30 -16.68 22.94
N GLU A 282 25.30 -17.18 23.64
CA GLU A 282 23.91 -16.71 23.56
C GLU A 282 23.61 -15.83 24.78
N TRP A 283 22.95 -14.71 24.56
CA TRP A 283 22.64 -13.75 25.62
C TRP A 283 21.21 -13.24 25.51
N SER A 284 20.50 -13.22 26.64
CA SER A 284 19.13 -12.74 26.67
C SER A 284 19.05 -11.23 26.86
N PHE A 285 18.11 -10.58 26.18
CA PHE A 285 17.78 -9.17 26.39
C PHE A 285 17.19 -8.93 27.80
N ASP A 286 16.72 -9.99 28.46
CA ASP A 286 16.19 -9.95 29.83
C ASP A 286 17.31 -10.06 30.89
N HIS A 287 18.58 -9.98 30.49
CA HIS A 287 19.70 -9.84 31.41
C HIS A 287 19.57 -8.57 32.26
N SER A 288 20.13 -8.59 33.48
CA SER A 288 20.10 -7.42 34.36
C SER A 288 21.17 -6.41 33.93
N PHE A 289 20.74 -5.21 33.55
CA PHE A 289 21.61 -4.10 33.20
C PHE A 289 21.57 -3.05 34.32
N PRO A 290 22.72 -2.58 34.82
CA PRO A 290 22.76 -1.51 35.81
C PRO A 290 22.07 -0.24 35.29
N ASP A 291 21.25 0.38 36.14
CA ASP A 291 20.57 1.66 35.87
C ASP A 291 19.72 1.69 34.59
N LEU A 292 19.33 0.53 34.05
CA LEU A 292 18.48 0.45 32.88
C LEU A 292 17.08 0.96 33.22
N ARG A 293 16.66 2.01 32.51
CA ARG A 293 15.31 2.56 32.61
C ARG A 293 14.40 1.89 31.58
N GLY A 294 13.40 1.14 32.04
CA GLY A 294 12.44 0.47 31.16
C GLY A 294 12.86 -0.94 30.75
N ARG A 295 12.19 -1.50 29.73
CA ARG A 295 12.44 -2.85 29.20
C ARG A 295 13.33 -2.76 27.97
N ALA A 296 14.35 -3.61 27.88
CA ALA A 296 15.20 -3.73 26.70
C ALA A 296 14.37 -4.16 25.47
N HIS A 297 14.40 -3.31 24.46
CA HIS A 297 13.80 -3.50 23.15
C HIS A 297 14.80 -4.16 22.20
N SER A 298 15.96 -3.53 21.99
CA SER A 298 17.04 -4.02 21.14
C SER A 298 18.38 -3.96 21.87
N VAL A 299 19.24 -4.93 21.56
CA VAL A 299 20.57 -5.07 22.15
C VAL A 299 21.57 -5.40 21.06
N ILE A 300 22.62 -4.61 20.93
CA ILE A 300 23.72 -4.85 19.99
C ILE A 300 25.07 -4.80 20.71
N VAL A 301 25.95 -5.74 20.37
CA VAL A 301 27.31 -5.79 20.89
C VAL A 301 28.28 -5.48 19.75
N ALA A 302 29.03 -4.40 19.91
CA ALA A 302 30.02 -3.92 18.94
C ALA A 302 30.99 -2.95 19.62
N ASP A 303 32.17 -2.74 19.02
CA ASP A 303 33.19 -1.82 19.55
C ASP A 303 33.52 -2.07 21.05
N GLU A 304 33.55 -3.36 21.41
CA GLU A 304 33.78 -3.86 22.77
C GLU A 304 32.75 -3.40 23.83
N LYS A 305 31.61 -2.88 23.37
CA LYS A 305 30.52 -2.35 24.20
C LYS A 305 29.22 -3.11 23.94
N CYS A 306 28.27 -2.93 24.86
CA CYS A 306 26.90 -3.37 24.71
C CYS A 306 25.98 -2.16 24.69
N PHE A 307 25.24 -2.00 23.61
CA PHE A 307 24.26 -0.94 23.46
C PHE A 307 22.86 -1.50 23.62
N VAL A 308 22.06 -0.84 24.45
CA VAL A 308 20.69 -1.27 24.78
C VAL A 308 19.75 -0.11 24.51
N VAL A 309 18.77 -0.31 23.64
CA VAL A 309 17.64 0.60 23.49
C VAL A 309 16.46 0.02 24.26
N THR A 310 15.74 0.89 24.96
CA THR A 310 14.53 0.51 25.70
C THR A 310 13.25 0.82 24.93
N ASP A 311 12.14 0.19 25.32
CA ASP A 311 10.82 0.43 24.72
C ASP A 311 10.36 1.90 24.83
N ASP A 312 10.85 2.65 25.83
CA ASP A 312 10.58 4.09 26.01
C ASP A 312 11.57 5.01 25.27
N GLY A 313 12.49 4.44 24.48
CA GLY A 313 13.38 5.19 23.59
C GLY A 313 14.65 5.72 24.27
N VAL A 314 15.15 5.07 25.32
CA VAL A 314 16.43 5.45 25.94
C VAL A 314 17.53 4.51 25.45
N LEU A 315 18.60 5.09 24.89
CA LEU A 315 19.80 4.36 24.48
C LEU A 315 20.82 4.37 25.62
N HIS A 316 21.31 3.20 26.00
CA HIS A 316 22.35 3.00 27.00
C HIS A 316 23.57 2.34 26.36
N ALA A 317 24.76 2.75 26.76
CA ALA A 317 26.01 2.10 26.39
C ALA A 317 26.70 1.54 27.64
N TYR A 318 27.03 0.26 27.60
CA TYR A 318 27.69 -0.46 28.67
C TYR A 318 29.07 -0.96 28.22
N GLY A 319 30.02 -0.95 29.14
CA GLY A 319 31.36 -1.47 28.91
C GLY A 319 32.21 -1.42 30.18
N THR A 320 33.53 -1.38 30.03
CA THR A 320 34.44 -1.18 31.17
C THR A 320 34.57 0.31 31.46
N ALA A 321 34.00 0.78 32.58
CA ALA A 321 33.99 2.19 32.93
C ALA A 321 35.40 2.72 33.28
N LYS A 322 35.65 3.98 32.91
CA LYS A 322 36.85 4.76 33.28
C LYS A 322 36.53 6.02 34.11
N GLY A 323 35.27 6.21 34.51
CA GLY A 323 34.76 7.41 35.19
C GLY A 323 33.24 7.36 35.38
N GLU A 324 32.63 8.49 35.75
CA GLU A 324 31.17 8.63 35.89
C GLU A 324 30.45 8.54 34.54
N ALA A 325 29.24 7.96 34.55
CA ALA A 325 28.41 7.82 33.36
C ALA A 325 27.91 9.18 32.85
N LYS A 326 27.97 9.42 31.54
CA LYS A 326 27.43 10.64 30.92
C LYS A 326 25.95 10.48 30.56
N HIS A 327 25.12 11.47 30.90
CA HIS A 327 23.69 11.42 30.59
C HIS A 327 23.27 12.56 29.67
N TRP A 328 22.75 12.22 28.49
CA TRP A 328 22.22 13.16 27.51
C TRP A 328 20.70 13.20 27.60
N LYS A 329 20.17 14.21 28.31
CA LYS A 329 18.73 14.45 28.44
C LYS A 329 18.20 15.27 27.28
N ARG A 330 16.92 15.08 26.95
CA ARG A 330 16.22 15.92 25.97
C ARG A 330 15.59 17.11 26.69
N GLU A 331 15.93 18.32 26.25
CA GLU A 331 15.25 19.54 26.67
C GLU A 331 14.18 19.92 25.65
N ILE A 332 12.99 20.29 26.13
CA ILE A 332 11.87 20.74 25.28
C ILE A 332 11.76 22.25 25.37
N VAL A 333 11.92 22.93 24.24
CA VAL A 333 11.81 24.39 24.14
C VAL A 333 10.71 24.73 23.16
N ILE A 334 9.65 25.40 23.64
CA ILE A 334 8.54 25.85 22.80
C ILE A 334 8.61 27.38 22.69
N GLN A 335 8.98 27.87 21.52
CA GLN A 335 8.87 29.29 21.19
C GLN A 335 7.43 29.60 20.78
N LYS A 336 6.86 30.73 21.24
CA LYS A 336 5.53 31.19 20.84
C LYS A 336 5.60 32.61 20.27
N ALA A 337 4.82 32.86 19.22
CA ALA A 337 4.64 34.17 18.59
C ALA A 337 3.20 34.35 18.09
N ASP A 338 2.74 35.60 17.97
CA ASP A 338 1.42 35.97 17.42
C ASP A 338 0.24 35.15 17.98
N GLU A 339 0.22 34.92 19.30
CA GLU A 339 -0.78 34.05 19.94
C GLU A 339 -2.23 34.51 19.70
N GLU A 340 -2.48 35.82 19.64
CA GLU A 340 -3.83 36.33 19.37
C GLU A 340 -4.28 36.06 17.94
N LEU A 341 -3.37 36.14 16.96
CA LEU A 341 -3.67 35.74 15.59
C LEU A 341 -3.88 34.22 15.50
N ALA A 342 -3.08 33.42 16.20
CA ALA A 342 -3.25 31.97 16.25
C ALA A 342 -4.63 31.57 16.80
N LYS A 343 -5.05 32.15 17.93
CA LYS A 343 -6.39 31.94 18.51
C LYS A 343 -7.50 32.44 17.58
N ALA A 344 -7.33 33.60 16.95
CA ALA A 344 -8.29 34.12 15.99
C ALA A 344 -8.45 33.19 14.77
N THR A 345 -7.34 32.64 14.28
CA THR A 345 -7.30 31.67 13.16
C THR A 345 -8.05 30.39 13.53
N ILE A 346 -7.77 29.81 14.71
CA ILE A 346 -8.47 28.61 15.20
C ILE A 346 -9.97 28.87 15.37
N LYS A 347 -10.33 30.03 15.93
CA LYS A 347 -11.73 30.44 16.08
C LYS A 347 -12.44 30.60 14.74
N ALA A 348 -11.79 31.20 13.74
CA ALA A 348 -12.33 31.37 12.40
C ALA A 348 -12.51 30.03 11.68
N ALA A 349 -11.58 29.09 11.87
CA ALA A 349 -11.72 27.71 11.43
C ALA A 349 -12.92 27.01 12.08
N GLY A 350 -13.29 27.36 13.31
CA GLY A 350 -14.44 26.79 14.01
C GLY A 350 -14.26 25.32 14.38
N THR A 351 -13.03 24.83 14.38
CA THR A 351 -12.58 23.55 14.93
C THR A 351 -11.15 23.74 15.42
N ASP A 352 -10.77 23.11 16.51
CA ASP A 352 -9.39 23.03 17.01
C ASP A 352 -8.76 21.65 16.74
N ARG A 353 -9.43 20.79 15.95
CA ARG A 353 -9.04 19.41 15.67
C ARG A 353 -8.92 19.12 14.18
N GLY A 354 -8.26 18.01 13.87
CA GLY A 354 -8.12 17.48 12.52
C GLY A 354 -6.84 17.93 11.82
N TYR A 355 -6.76 17.65 10.53
CA TYR A 355 -5.58 17.98 9.73
C TYR A 355 -5.68 19.40 9.20
N VAL A 356 -4.54 20.09 9.24
CA VAL A 356 -4.39 21.45 8.75
C VAL A 356 -3.28 21.47 7.71
N LEU A 357 -3.58 22.01 6.54
CA LEU A 357 -2.57 22.33 5.53
C LEU A 357 -2.20 23.80 5.68
N MET A 358 -0.91 24.09 5.84
CA MET A 358 -0.42 25.44 6.07
C MET A 358 0.53 25.86 4.94
N ILE A 359 0.18 26.95 4.25
CA ILE A 359 0.94 27.49 3.11
C ILE A 359 1.90 28.61 3.57
N GLY A 360 1.62 29.23 4.73
CA GLY A 360 2.41 30.28 5.38
C GLY A 360 1.55 31.15 6.32
N PRO A 361 2.14 32.05 7.12
CA PRO A 361 3.57 32.31 7.31
C PRO A 361 4.24 31.26 8.19
N ASN A 362 5.48 30.88 7.88
CA ASN A 362 6.24 29.89 8.67
C ASN A 362 7.18 30.54 9.70
N GLN A 363 6.74 31.68 10.26
CA GLN A 363 7.54 32.49 11.16
C GLN A 363 7.84 31.76 12.49
N PRO A 364 9.02 31.98 13.09
CA PRO A 364 9.38 31.37 14.38
C PRO A 364 8.34 31.62 15.47
N GLY A 365 7.81 30.55 16.05
CA GLY A 365 6.85 30.59 17.15
C GLY A 365 5.38 30.64 16.74
N PHE A 366 5.04 30.93 15.48
CA PHE A 366 3.63 31.01 15.07
C PHE A 366 2.98 29.62 14.91
N ILE A 367 3.68 28.67 14.27
CA ILE A 367 3.21 27.28 14.11
C ILE A 367 3.02 26.65 15.49
N GLU A 368 3.99 26.87 16.37
CA GLU A 368 4.00 26.43 17.75
C GLU A 368 2.84 27.05 18.55
N SER A 369 2.52 28.34 18.35
CA SER A 369 1.34 28.98 18.94
C SER A 369 0.03 28.33 18.47
N LEU A 370 -0.09 27.99 17.18
CA LEU A 370 -1.27 27.26 16.68
C LEU A 370 -1.38 25.89 17.37
N LEU A 371 -0.29 25.14 17.46
CA LEU A 371 -0.26 23.82 18.09
C LEU A 371 -0.51 23.86 19.59
N ALA A 372 -0.03 24.90 20.29
CA ALA A 372 -0.22 25.08 21.73
C ALA A 372 -1.67 25.45 22.10
N ASN A 373 -2.45 25.99 21.15
CA ASN A 373 -3.83 26.41 21.34
C ASN A 373 -4.84 25.48 20.64
N SER A 374 -4.41 24.33 20.10
CA SER A 374 -5.26 23.41 19.35
C SER A 374 -4.81 21.95 19.48
N HIS A 375 -5.63 21.05 18.96
CA HIS A 375 -5.35 19.63 18.74
C HIS A 375 -5.07 19.32 17.26
N TYR A 376 -4.64 20.31 16.47
CA TYR A 376 -4.33 20.14 15.05
C TYR A 376 -3.14 19.20 14.79
N HIS A 377 -3.22 18.51 13.66
CA HIS A 377 -2.08 17.94 12.95
C HIS A 377 -1.74 18.85 11.76
N ILE A 378 -0.63 19.60 11.84
CA ILE A 378 -0.27 20.62 10.84
C ILE A 378 0.74 20.05 9.83
N ILE A 379 0.42 20.15 8.54
CA ILE A 379 1.33 19.88 7.43
C ILE A 379 1.69 21.24 6.83
N VAL A 380 2.93 21.67 7.06
CA VAL A 380 3.48 22.93 6.53
C VAL A 380 4.10 22.66 5.17
N LEU A 381 3.61 23.33 4.13
CA LEU A 381 4.17 23.28 2.79
C LEU A 381 5.26 24.33 2.65
N ALA A 382 6.51 23.93 2.87
CA ALA A 382 7.65 24.83 2.80
C ALA A 382 8.97 24.07 2.68
N GLU A 383 9.94 24.71 2.03
CA GLU A 383 11.36 24.36 2.18
C GLU A 383 11.95 25.17 3.35
N ASP A 384 11.64 24.77 4.59
CA ASP A 384 12.05 25.49 5.80
C ASP A 384 12.66 24.54 6.85
N MET A 385 13.97 24.33 6.72
CA MET A 385 14.74 23.51 7.67
C MET A 385 14.80 24.13 9.07
N ALA A 386 14.69 25.46 9.19
CA ALA A 386 14.69 26.11 10.49
C ALA A 386 13.37 25.83 11.24
N ALA A 387 12.22 25.87 10.55
CA ALA A 387 10.94 25.46 11.13
C ALA A 387 10.96 23.98 11.54
N LYS A 388 11.52 23.10 10.70
CA LYS A 388 11.70 21.68 11.06
C LYS A 388 12.53 21.51 12.32
N ALA A 389 13.68 22.17 12.42
CA ALA A 389 14.55 22.12 13.60
C ALA A 389 13.83 22.59 14.87
N ARG A 390 13.16 23.75 14.83
CA ARG A 390 12.40 24.27 15.98
C ARG A 390 11.29 23.33 16.43
N LEU A 391 10.55 22.73 15.49
CA LEU A 391 9.49 21.76 15.82
C LEU A 391 10.05 20.46 16.42
N ILE A 392 11.27 20.04 16.03
CA ILE A 392 11.98 18.91 16.65
C ILE A 392 12.38 19.28 18.09
N GLU A 393 13.00 20.43 18.31
CA GLU A 393 13.37 20.93 19.64
C GLU A 393 12.15 21.09 20.57
N ALA A 394 11.01 21.51 20.01
CA ALA A 394 9.73 21.58 20.72
C ALA A 394 9.08 20.22 20.98
N GLY A 395 9.59 19.13 20.41
CA GLY A 395 9.01 17.78 20.50
C GLY A 395 7.68 17.61 19.75
N LEU A 396 7.34 18.54 18.85
CA LEU A 396 6.08 18.58 18.11
C LEU A 396 6.18 17.94 16.71
N TYR A 397 7.38 17.89 16.14
CA TYR A 397 7.62 17.33 14.81
C TYR A 397 7.29 15.83 14.77
N GLY A 398 6.73 15.39 13.64
CA GLY A 398 6.38 14.02 13.32
C GLY A 398 5.14 13.46 14.04
N GLU A 399 4.62 14.16 15.05
CA GLU A 399 3.40 13.78 15.77
C GLU A 399 2.28 14.81 15.57
N ARG A 400 2.60 16.09 15.80
CA ARG A 400 1.65 17.20 15.73
C ARG A 400 1.90 18.10 14.52
N ALA A 401 3.13 18.13 14.00
CA ALA A 401 3.46 18.87 12.80
C ALA A 401 4.50 18.20 11.91
N SER A 402 4.49 18.56 10.63
CA SER A 402 5.53 18.21 9.67
C SER A 402 5.77 19.38 8.71
N VAL A 403 6.99 19.46 8.17
CA VAL A 403 7.39 20.46 7.18
C VAL A 403 7.82 19.70 5.94
N MET A 404 7.16 19.94 4.82
CA MET A 404 7.32 19.18 3.59
C MET A 404 7.48 20.10 2.38
N ASN A 405 8.45 19.79 1.53
CA ASN A 405 8.64 20.47 0.26
C ASN A 405 7.75 19.82 -0.83
N LEU A 406 6.44 20.07 -0.74
CA LEU A 406 5.46 19.54 -1.69
C LEU A 406 4.61 20.68 -2.24
N THR A 407 4.52 20.76 -3.57
CA THR A 407 3.73 21.78 -4.27
C THR A 407 2.55 21.19 -5.04
N GLU A 408 2.44 19.85 -5.08
CA GLU A 408 1.48 19.11 -5.91
C GLU A 408 1.33 17.65 -5.45
N ASP A 409 0.44 16.90 -6.12
CA ASP A 409 0.18 15.47 -5.89
C ASP A 409 -0.23 15.11 -4.45
N LEU A 410 -0.78 16.10 -3.74
CA LEU A 410 -1.38 15.90 -2.42
C LEU A 410 -2.69 15.09 -2.54
N PRO A 411 -2.97 14.21 -1.57
CA PRO A 411 -4.22 13.46 -1.55
C PRO A 411 -5.41 14.43 -1.41
N PRO A 412 -6.55 14.12 -2.03
CA PRO A 412 -7.74 14.93 -1.86
C PRO A 412 -8.32 14.80 -0.44
N TYR A 413 -9.16 15.75 -0.06
CA TYR A 413 -10.13 15.65 1.05
C TYR A 413 -9.62 15.54 2.50
N PHE A 414 -8.32 15.57 2.77
CA PHE A 414 -7.85 15.36 4.14
C PHE A 414 -7.87 16.62 5.03
N ALA A 415 -7.75 17.82 4.47
CA ALA A 415 -7.52 19.02 5.25
C ALA A 415 -8.83 19.58 5.82
N ASN A 416 -9.03 19.50 7.13
CA ASN A 416 -10.14 20.19 7.80
C ASN A 416 -10.00 21.71 7.64
N VAL A 417 -8.77 22.21 7.65
CA VAL A 417 -8.46 23.63 7.50
C VAL A 417 -7.28 23.81 6.54
N ILE A 418 -7.38 24.78 5.62
CA ILE A 418 -6.22 25.34 4.91
C ILE A 418 -5.94 26.71 5.50
N ILE A 419 -4.74 26.90 6.05
CA ILE A 419 -4.24 28.19 6.54
C ILE A 419 -3.38 28.81 5.43
N ALA A 420 -3.89 29.88 4.82
CA ALA A 420 -3.31 30.59 3.70
C ALA A 420 -3.20 32.10 4.02
N LEU A 421 -2.52 32.43 5.11
CA LEU A 421 -2.44 33.82 5.60
C LEU A 421 -1.57 34.72 4.70
N GLU A 422 -0.79 34.14 3.79
CA GLU A 422 0.00 34.85 2.77
C GLU A 422 -0.60 34.70 1.34
N GLY A 423 -1.78 34.08 1.20
CA GLY A 423 -2.45 33.81 -0.09
C GLY A 423 -2.12 32.44 -0.72
N GLY A 424 -2.60 32.20 -1.95
CA GLY A 424 -2.19 31.03 -2.76
C GLY A 424 -2.87 29.68 -2.46
N HIS A 425 -4.14 29.69 -2.04
CA HIS A 425 -4.87 28.48 -1.62
C HIS A 425 -5.53 27.70 -2.76
N GLU A 426 -5.75 28.34 -3.90
CA GLU A 426 -6.52 27.84 -5.04
C GLU A 426 -6.03 26.47 -5.55
N PRO A 427 -4.70 26.20 -5.67
CA PRO A 427 -4.21 24.89 -6.09
C PRO A 427 -4.52 23.76 -5.11
N PHE A 428 -4.82 24.09 -3.85
CA PHE A 428 -5.01 23.14 -2.76
C PHE A 428 -6.46 22.90 -2.39
N LEU A 429 -7.42 23.54 -3.07
CA LEU A 429 -8.86 23.37 -2.77
C LEU A 429 -9.32 21.90 -2.87
N ASN A 430 -8.65 21.07 -3.68
CA ASN A 430 -8.97 19.66 -3.76
C ASN A 430 -8.62 18.87 -2.47
N THR A 431 -7.61 19.30 -1.72
CA THR A 431 -7.22 18.68 -0.44
C THR A 431 -8.19 19.02 0.69
N LEU A 432 -8.96 20.09 0.53
CA LEU A 432 -9.91 20.56 1.54
C LEU A 432 -11.00 19.51 1.78
N ARG A 433 -11.27 19.18 3.04
CA ARG A 433 -12.24 18.15 3.40
C ARG A 433 -13.66 18.53 2.96
N PRO A 434 -14.40 17.65 2.27
CA PRO A 434 -15.84 17.83 2.04
C PRO A 434 -16.61 17.92 3.36
N ASN A 435 -17.84 18.44 3.30
CA ASN A 435 -18.71 18.58 4.47
C ASN A 435 -18.07 19.43 5.58
N GLY A 436 -17.63 20.65 5.26
CA GLY A 436 -17.28 21.66 6.25
C GLY A 436 -15.81 22.05 6.34
N GLY A 437 -14.92 21.56 5.47
CA GLY A 437 -13.54 22.04 5.40
C GLY A 437 -13.47 23.53 5.07
N LYS A 438 -12.55 24.27 5.69
CA LYS A 438 -12.45 25.75 5.55
C LYS A 438 -11.08 26.25 5.12
N VAL A 439 -11.07 27.39 4.43
CA VAL A 439 -9.86 28.16 4.11
C VAL A 439 -9.84 29.43 4.94
N ILE A 440 -8.77 29.62 5.71
CA ILE A 440 -8.54 30.83 6.51
C ILE A 440 -7.39 31.64 5.89
N GLY A 441 -7.70 32.89 5.55
CA GLY A 441 -6.79 33.84 4.93
C GLY A 441 -6.28 34.91 5.89
N PRO A 442 -5.62 35.96 5.33
CA PRO A 442 -5.06 37.07 6.11
C PRO A 442 -6.04 37.63 7.15
N GLU A 443 -5.50 38.09 8.29
CA GLU A 443 -6.27 38.61 9.43
C GLU A 443 -7.29 37.61 10.02
N ALA A 444 -6.99 36.30 9.90
CA ALA A 444 -7.88 35.21 10.32
C ALA A 444 -9.27 35.25 9.65
N ARG A 445 -9.35 35.75 8.41
CA ARG A 445 -10.62 35.82 7.67
C ARG A 445 -10.99 34.46 7.06
N LEU A 446 -12.23 34.01 7.28
CA LEU A 446 -12.79 32.88 6.54
C LEU A 446 -12.97 33.26 5.05
N ILE A 447 -12.25 32.58 4.16
CA ILE A 447 -12.32 32.79 2.70
C ILE A 447 -13.36 31.86 2.07
N HIS A 448 -13.33 30.58 2.44
CA HIS A 448 -14.11 29.53 1.79
C HIS A 448 -14.52 28.43 2.78
N THR A 449 -15.71 27.88 2.58
CA THR A 449 -16.19 26.66 3.25
C THR A 449 -16.63 25.67 2.19
N ARG A 450 -16.08 24.47 2.21
CA ARG A 450 -16.41 23.39 1.26
C ARG A 450 -17.69 22.68 1.68
N GLY A 451 -18.63 22.58 0.75
CA GLY A 451 -19.84 21.76 0.91
C GLY A 451 -19.57 20.26 0.77
N ALA A 452 -20.64 19.48 0.66
CA ALA A 452 -20.56 18.07 0.26
C ALA A 452 -19.95 17.93 -1.14
N LEU A 453 -19.40 16.74 -1.45
CA LEU A 453 -19.07 16.41 -2.84
C LEU A 453 -20.37 16.27 -3.63
N GLU A 454 -20.47 17.02 -4.73
CA GLU A 454 -21.65 16.97 -5.59
C GLU A 454 -21.86 15.54 -6.12
N GLY A 455 -23.04 14.98 -5.88
CA GLY A 455 -23.39 13.61 -6.26
C GLY A 455 -23.02 12.54 -5.22
N SER A 456 -22.21 12.84 -4.20
CA SER A 456 -21.93 11.87 -3.13
C SER A 456 -23.17 11.54 -2.30
N THR A 457 -23.21 10.33 -1.73
CA THR A 457 -24.36 9.85 -0.95
C THR A 457 -24.01 9.47 0.49
N ASN A 458 -25.02 9.44 1.35
CA ASN A 458 -24.96 8.91 2.71
C ASN A 458 -25.54 7.49 2.74
N TYR A 459 -25.09 6.65 3.66
CA TYR A 459 -25.58 5.28 3.84
C TYR A 459 -25.95 5.00 5.29
N LEU A 460 -27.17 4.51 5.53
CA LEU A 460 -27.71 4.34 6.89
C LEU A 460 -27.62 2.91 7.44
N ALA A 461 -26.88 2.02 6.78
CA ALA A 461 -26.80 0.59 7.12
C ALA A 461 -28.17 -0.11 7.13
N ASP A 462 -29.03 0.27 6.19
CA ASP A 462 -30.41 -0.19 6.04
C ASP A 462 -30.58 -1.29 4.98
N TRP A 463 -29.48 -1.69 4.32
CA TRP A 463 -29.46 -2.65 3.21
C TRP A 463 -30.28 -2.22 2.00
N ASN A 464 -30.52 -0.91 1.83
CA ASN A 464 -31.05 -0.35 0.59
C ASN A 464 -29.92 -0.06 -0.40
N ALA A 465 -30.25 -0.13 -1.70
CA ALA A 465 -29.33 0.36 -2.73
C ALA A 465 -29.00 1.83 -2.45
N ASN A 466 -27.71 2.16 -2.52
CA ASN A 466 -27.20 3.50 -2.27
C ASN A 466 -26.13 3.83 -3.32
N GLU A 467 -26.58 4.33 -4.46
CA GLU A 467 -25.70 4.56 -5.59
C GLU A 467 -24.93 5.86 -5.41
N ASP A 468 -23.63 5.74 -5.08
CA ASP A 468 -22.69 6.86 -5.14
C ASP A 468 -22.01 6.88 -6.53
N PRO A 469 -22.37 7.83 -7.42
CA PRO A 469 -21.84 7.89 -8.78
C PRO A 469 -20.34 8.21 -8.81
N LEU A 470 -19.79 8.85 -7.78
CA LEU A 470 -18.38 9.26 -7.74
C LEU A 470 -17.44 8.09 -7.47
N VAL A 471 -17.92 7.00 -6.87
CA VAL A 471 -17.13 5.78 -6.65
C VAL A 471 -17.12 4.96 -7.92
N GLN A 472 -16.01 4.94 -8.65
CA GLN A 472 -15.91 4.29 -9.96
C GLN A 472 -14.51 3.71 -10.15
N ALA A 473 -14.43 2.51 -10.73
CA ALA A 473 -13.15 1.92 -11.10
C ALA A 473 -12.43 2.74 -12.20
N PRO A 474 -11.08 2.79 -12.20
CA PRO A 474 -10.21 2.17 -11.20
C PRO A 474 -10.13 2.97 -9.89
N LEU A 475 -9.87 2.27 -8.79
CA LEU A 475 -9.82 2.82 -7.43
C LEU A 475 -8.41 2.70 -6.82
N GLY A 476 -7.87 3.78 -6.25
CA GLY A 476 -6.60 3.78 -5.51
C GLY A 476 -6.75 4.20 -4.05
N VAL A 477 -5.78 3.86 -3.22
CA VAL A 477 -5.72 4.14 -1.77
C VAL A 477 -5.64 5.64 -1.53
N LEU A 478 -6.57 6.12 -0.70
CA LEU A 478 -6.64 7.50 -0.19
C LEU A 478 -5.90 7.63 1.16
N TRP A 479 -6.19 6.70 2.07
CA TRP A 479 -5.55 6.62 3.38
C TRP A 479 -5.61 5.18 3.92
N PHE A 480 -4.76 4.87 4.89
CA PHE A 480 -4.85 3.64 5.69
C PHE A 480 -4.33 3.81 7.13
N ASP A 481 -4.96 3.10 8.08
CA ASP A 481 -4.62 3.06 9.51
C ASP A 481 -5.27 1.81 10.16
N ASP A 482 -4.71 1.27 11.24
CA ASP A 482 -5.30 0.17 12.02
C ASP A 482 -6.14 0.65 13.23
N ALA A 483 -6.26 1.96 13.43
CA ALA A 483 -7.08 2.55 14.51
C ALA A 483 -8.58 2.20 14.43
N LEU A 484 -9.13 1.93 13.24
CA LEU A 484 -10.55 1.64 13.02
C LEU A 484 -10.82 0.12 12.95
N SER A 485 -10.43 -0.61 14.00
CA SER A 485 -10.60 -2.06 14.12
C SER A 485 -11.95 -2.44 14.73
N ASN A 486 -12.64 -3.39 14.12
CA ASN A 486 -13.88 -3.98 14.63
C ASN A 486 -13.80 -5.52 14.59
N PHE A 487 -14.57 -6.17 15.46
CA PHE A 487 -14.78 -7.62 15.43
C PHE A 487 -15.31 -8.04 14.06
N LYS A 488 -14.82 -9.18 13.56
CA LYS A 488 -15.18 -9.68 12.22
C LYS A 488 -16.68 -9.89 11.96
N ARG A 489 -17.53 -9.89 12.99
CA ARG A 489 -18.99 -10.05 12.86
C ARG A 489 -19.78 -8.80 13.29
N ALA A 490 -19.11 -7.65 13.40
CA ALA A 490 -19.75 -6.38 13.72
C ALA A 490 -20.81 -5.99 12.65
N PRO A 491 -21.83 -5.20 13.03
CA PRO A 491 -22.77 -4.59 12.08
C PRO A 491 -22.06 -3.75 11.02
N GLN A 492 -22.74 -3.57 9.88
CA GLN A 492 -22.26 -2.68 8.81
C GLN A 492 -22.18 -1.23 9.30
N PRO A 493 -21.14 -0.45 8.90
CA PRO A 493 -21.05 0.96 9.26
C PRO A 493 -22.17 1.80 8.61
N LYS A 494 -22.56 2.87 9.31
CA LYS A 494 -23.27 4.00 8.69
C LYS A 494 -22.27 5.03 8.22
N ILE A 495 -22.59 5.76 7.15
CA ILE A 495 -21.80 6.87 6.64
C ILE A 495 -22.72 8.07 6.44
N VAL A 496 -22.47 9.15 7.19
CA VAL A 496 -23.29 10.37 7.15
C VAL A 496 -22.36 11.57 7.15
N ASP A 497 -22.45 12.40 6.10
CA ASP A 497 -21.76 13.68 5.97
C ASP A 497 -20.24 13.60 6.17
N GLY A 498 -19.63 12.52 5.67
CA GLY A 498 -18.19 12.28 5.78
C GLY A 498 -17.75 11.60 7.09
N VAL A 499 -18.70 11.10 7.89
CA VAL A 499 -18.44 10.44 9.16
C VAL A 499 -18.93 9.00 9.11
N MET A 500 -18.03 8.06 9.36
CA MET A 500 -18.34 6.64 9.56
C MET A 500 -18.68 6.37 11.02
N ILE A 501 -19.80 5.68 11.24
CA ILE A 501 -20.31 5.32 12.56
C ILE A 501 -20.38 3.79 12.65
N THR A 502 -19.55 3.20 13.51
CA THR A 502 -19.46 1.76 13.75
C THR A 502 -19.82 1.44 15.19
N ALA A 503 -20.59 0.38 15.43
CA ALA A 503 -20.83 -0.15 16.78
C ALA A 503 -20.28 -1.57 16.84
N ASP A 504 -19.14 -1.77 17.51
CA ASP A 504 -18.51 -3.08 17.58
C ASP A 504 -19.29 -4.02 18.51
N LYS A 505 -18.98 -5.32 18.47
CA LYS A 505 -19.51 -6.32 19.39
C LYS A 505 -18.56 -6.50 20.58
N ASP A 506 -19.10 -6.67 21.78
CA ASP A 506 -18.32 -7.10 22.94
C ASP A 506 -18.05 -8.62 22.86
N TRP A 507 -17.15 -9.01 21.95
CA TRP A 507 -16.82 -10.42 21.72
C TRP A 507 -15.85 -11.01 22.76
N LEU A 508 -15.34 -10.18 23.68
CA LEU A 508 -14.42 -10.60 24.74
C LEU A 508 -15.14 -10.91 26.06
N ASP A 509 -16.36 -10.41 26.26
CA ASP A 509 -17.22 -10.74 27.40
C ASP A 509 -17.27 -12.27 27.62
N ALA A 510 -16.95 -12.68 28.85
CA ALA A 510 -16.92 -14.08 29.24
C ALA A 510 -18.31 -14.74 29.25
N THR A 511 -19.38 -13.94 29.36
CA THR A 511 -20.78 -14.43 29.34
C THR A 511 -21.21 -14.89 27.95
N ASN A 512 -20.60 -14.36 26.88
CA ASN A 512 -20.88 -14.72 25.48
C ASN A 512 -20.35 -16.11 25.07
N ARG A 513 -19.83 -16.90 26.02
CA ARG A 513 -19.16 -18.20 25.80
C ARG A 513 -20.05 -19.43 26.03
N LYS A 514 -21.35 -19.26 26.31
CA LYS A 514 -22.30 -20.36 26.55
C LYS A 514 -23.45 -20.34 25.51
N GLY A 515 -23.42 -21.22 24.51
CA GLY A 515 -24.54 -21.42 23.56
C GLY A 515 -24.35 -20.81 22.17
N LYS A 516 -25.45 -20.63 21.41
CA LYS A 516 -25.45 -19.92 20.11
C LYS A 516 -24.96 -18.48 20.34
N LEU A 517 -23.92 -18.08 19.60
CA LEU A 517 -23.15 -16.85 19.83
C LEU A 517 -23.98 -15.59 19.57
N ASP A 518 -24.23 -14.86 20.64
CA ASP A 518 -25.17 -13.76 20.70
C ASP A 518 -24.42 -12.65 21.46
N TYR A 519 -24.22 -11.49 20.84
CA TYR A 519 -23.25 -10.48 21.31
C TYR A 519 -23.95 -9.18 21.68
N LYS A 520 -23.52 -8.55 22.78
CA LYS A 520 -23.87 -7.16 23.08
C LYS A 520 -23.06 -6.21 22.19
N LEU A 521 -23.61 -5.02 21.93
CA LEU A 521 -22.89 -3.96 21.23
C LEU A 521 -22.12 -3.09 22.20
N LEU A 522 -20.98 -2.57 21.74
CA LEU A 522 -20.24 -1.50 22.37
C LEU A 522 -20.76 -0.14 21.89
N ALA A 523 -20.39 0.91 22.61
CA ALA A 523 -20.72 2.28 22.24
C ALA A 523 -20.21 2.61 20.83
N PRO A 524 -20.97 3.39 20.02
CA PRO A 524 -20.55 3.71 18.66
C PRO A 524 -19.26 4.54 18.62
N VAL A 525 -18.38 4.16 17.70
CA VAL A 525 -17.17 4.89 17.34
C VAL A 525 -17.47 5.73 16.10
N PHE A 526 -17.04 6.99 16.13
CA PHE A 526 -17.17 7.94 15.04
C PHE A 526 -15.79 8.12 14.42
N SER A 527 -15.69 8.07 13.11
CA SER A 527 -14.42 8.23 12.39
C SER A 527 -14.62 9.01 11.10
N ASP A 528 -13.59 9.73 10.71
CA ASP A 528 -13.59 10.52 9.49
C ASP A 528 -13.29 9.63 8.27
N ILE A 529 -14.16 9.64 7.26
CA ILE A 529 -13.97 8.75 6.09
C ILE A 529 -12.83 9.16 5.18
N TYR A 530 -12.38 10.41 5.24
CA TYR A 530 -11.34 10.94 4.33
C TYR A 530 -9.93 10.84 4.91
N THR A 531 -9.81 10.63 6.22
CA THR A 531 -8.52 10.57 6.93
C THR A 531 -8.35 9.33 7.80
N GLY A 532 -9.42 8.57 8.05
CA GLY A 532 -9.42 7.42 8.95
C GLY A 532 -9.32 7.76 10.43
N ARG A 533 -9.27 9.06 10.78
CA ARG A 533 -9.11 9.49 12.16
C ARG A 533 -10.36 9.17 12.98
N VAL A 534 -10.16 8.50 14.12
CA VAL A 534 -11.21 8.34 15.13
C VAL A 534 -11.49 9.71 15.76
N LEU A 535 -12.75 10.12 15.72
CA LEU A 535 -13.23 11.40 16.24
C LEU A 535 -13.42 11.31 17.76
N ASP A 536 -13.00 12.34 18.48
CA ASP A 536 -13.20 12.40 19.92
C ASP A 536 -14.61 12.89 20.29
N GLU A 537 -14.94 12.84 21.58
CA GLU A 537 -16.29 13.12 22.09
C GLU A 537 -16.82 14.54 21.82
N TYR A 538 -15.94 15.50 21.48
CA TYR A 538 -16.30 16.89 21.21
C TYR A 538 -16.62 17.15 19.74
N GLU A 539 -16.28 16.20 18.87
CA GLU A 539 -16.50 16.30 17.44
C GLU A 539 -17.86 15.72 17.04
N GLU A 540 -18.48 16.35 16.03
CA GLU A 540 -19.76 15.92 15.44
C GLU A 540 -20.92 15.79 16.46
N PRO A 541 -21.18 16.80 17.31
CA PRO A 541 -22.15 16.71 18.41
C PRO A 541 -23.57 16.39 17.91
N GLU A 542 -23.99 16.91 16.76
CA GLU A 542 -25.31 16.64 16.18
C GLU A 542 -25.43 15.19 15.70
N LEU A 543 -24.38 14.62 15.08
CA LEU A 543 -24.38 13.22 14.70
C LEU A 543 -24.31 12.30 15.92
N ARG A 544 -23.54 12.66 16.96
CA ARG A 544 -23.51 11.93 18.23
C ARG A 544 -24.87 11.95 18.93
N LYS A 545 -25.58 13.08 18.92
CA LYS A 545 -26.95 13.16 19.44
C LYS A 545 -27.91 12.24 18.70
N LYS A 546 -27.73 12.07 17.38
CA LYS A 546 -28.61 11.26 16.52
C LYS A 546 -28.26 9.77 16.50
N PHE A 547 -26.98 9.43 16.55
CA PHE A 547 -26.46 8.08 16.29
C PHE A 547 -25.51 7.55 17.36
N GLY A 548 -25.24 8.33 18.41
CA GLY A 548 -24.31 7.95 19.49
C GLY A 548 -24.88 6.97 20.51
N SER A 549 -26.14 6.55 20.36
CA SER A 549 -26.77 5.55 21.22
C SER A 549 -27.12 4.28 20.45
N VAL A 550 -26.81 3.14 21.07
CA VAL A 550 -27.26 1.80 20.69
C VAL A 550 -27.77 1.09 21.95
N ASP A 551 -28.66 0.13 21.78
CA ASP A 551 -29.07 -0.73 22.89
C ASP A 551 -27.94 -1.71 23.21
N MET A 552 -27.17 -1.41 24.26
CA MET A 552 -26.03 -2.22 24.70
C MET A 552 -26.45 -3.47 25.49
N GLU A 553 -27.71 -3.56 25.93
CA GLU A 553 -28.23 -4.75 26.62
C GLU A 553 -28.90 -5.73 25.65
N ALA A 554 -29.43 -5.23 24.53
CA ALA A 554 -29.98 -6.05 23.47
C ALA A 554 -28.92 -6.95 22.84
N VAL A 555 -29.10 -8.25 23.06
CA VAL A 555 -28.35 -9.32 22.41
C VAL A 555 -28.57 -9.28 20.91
N GLN A 556 -27.48 -9.18 20.16
CA GLN A 556 -27.49 -9.17 18.71
C GLN A 556 -27.14 -10.53 18.12
N GLN A 557 -27.75 -10.82 16.97
CA GLN A 557 -27.43 -12.00 16.17
C GLN A 557 -25.93 -12.14 15.88
N ALA A 558 -25.45 -13.38 15.82
CA ALA A 558 -24.06 -13.71 15.54
C ALA A 558 -23.48 -13.00 14.30
N GLN A 559 -24.25 -12.90 13.21
CA GLN A 559 -23.82 -12.33 11.92
C GLN A 559 -24.90 -11.40 11.36
N TYR A 560 -24.53 -10.24 10.81
CA TYR A 560 -25.44 -9.36 10.07
C TYR A 560 -25.32 -9.65 8.57
N ARG A 561 -26.45 -9.70 7.87
CA ARG A 561 -26.49 -9.96 6.44
C ARG A 561 -27.65 -9.20 5.80
N PRO A 562 -27.57 -8.95 4.47
CA PRO A 562 -28.73 -8.48 3.73
C PRO A 562 -29.92 -9.43 3.94
N PRO A 563 -31.16 -8.93 4.06
CA PRO A 563 -32.35 -9.78 4.20
C PRO A 563 -32.55 -10.80 3.06
N THR A 564 -31.92 -10.54 1.90
CA THR A 564 -31.94 -11.42 0.73
C THR A 564 -31.01 -12.64 0.86
N GLN A 565 -30.00 -12.60 1.75
CA GLN A 565 -29.05 -13.69 1.93
C GLN A 565 -29.56 -14.71 2.96
N LYS A 566 -30.02 -15.87 2.46
CA LYS A 566 -30.59 -16.95 3.29
C LYS A 566 -29.59 -18.00 3.77
N ASN A 567 -28.42 -18.14 3.10
CA ASN A 567 -27.39 -19.12 3.47
C ASN A 567 -26.21 -18.46 4.20
N ASP A 568 -25.75 -19.15 5.24
CA ASP A 568 -24.84 -18.65 6.25
C ASP A 568 -23.35 -18.75 5.92
N TRP A 569 -22.95 -19.77 5.14
CA TRP A 569 -21.54 -20.18 5.06
C TRP A 569 -20.99 -20.35 3.64
N ALA A 570 -21.86 -20.47 2.65
CA ALA A 570 -21.50 -20.60 1.24
C ALA A 570 -22.61 -19.99 0.37
N PRO A 571 -22.76 -18.66 0.35
CA PRO A 571 -23.75 -18.01 -0.49
C PRO A 571 -23.48 -18.31 -1.97
N ASP A 572 -24.55 -18.39 -2.76
CA ASP A 572 -24.47 -18.65 -4.21
C ASP A 572 -23.65 -17.58 -4.93
N GLN A 573 -23.23 -17.89 -6.17
CA GLN A 573 -22.56 -16.91 -7.03
C GLN A 573 -23.45 -15.68 -7.24
N PRO A 574 -22.88 -14.45 -7.20
CA PRO A 574 -23.63 -13.24 -7.44
C PRO A 574 -24.34 -13.24 -8.79
N LYS A 575 -25.60 -12.83 -8.80
CA LYS A 575 -26.39 -12.55 -10.01
C LYS A 575 -26.93 -11.14 -9.91
N ALA A 576 -26.28 -10.20 -10.59
CA ALA A 576 -26.51 -8.77 -10.41
C ALA A 576 -27.19 -8.13 -11.63
N GLY A 577 -28.31 -8.69 -12.09
CA GLY A 577 -29.06 -8.20 -13.25
C GLY A 577 -28.49 -8.65 -14.60
N LEU A 578 -28.75 -7.88 -15.66
CA LEU A 578 -28.29 -8.12 -17.03
C LEU A 578 -27.18 -7.15 -17.41
N ARG A 579 -26.24 -7.57 -18.28
CA ARG A 579 -25.20 -6.75 -18.90
C ARG A 579 -25.18 -6.99 -20.41
N ILE A 580 -24.60 -6.05 -21.16
CA ILE A 580 -24.17 -6.29 -22.53
C ILE A 580 -22.78 -6.91 -22.48
N ASN A 581 -22.63 -8.12 -23.05
CA ASN A 581 -21.35 -8.80 -23.13
C ASN A 581 -20.36 -7.95 -23.96
N PRO A 582 -19.18 -7.59 -23.42
CA PRO A 582 -18.25 -6.69 -24.09
C PRO A 582 -17.56 -7.31 -25.31
N LEU A 583 -17.63 -8.64 -25.46
CA LEU A 583 -17.07 -9.36 -26.60
C LEU A 583 -18.09 -9.50 -27.73
N THR A 584 -19.33 -9.83 -27.44
CA THR A 584 -20.34 -10.24 -28.45
C THR A 584 -21.44 -9.21 -28.71
N SER A 585 -21.55 -8.17 -27.87
CA SER A 585 -22.66 -7.21 -27.86
C SER A 585 -24.03 -7.83 -27.55
N GLU A 586 -24.08 -9.11 -27.16
CA GLU A 586 -25.31 -9.80 -26.77
C GLU A 586 -25.65 -9.49 -25.31
N GLU A 587 -26.94 -9.39 -24.98
CA GLU A 587 -27.38 -9.26 -23.59
C GLU A 587 -27.25 -10.60 -22.86
N GLU A 588 -26.68 -10.57 -21.66
CA GLU A 588 -26.48 -11.77 -20.83
C GLU A 588 -26.70 -11.47 -19.34
N PRO A 589 -26.96 -12.51 -18.52
CA PRO A 589 -26.92 -12.36 -17.07
C PRO A 589 -25.53 -11.88 -16.61
N ARG A 590 -25.52 -10.85 -15.76
CA ARG A 590 -24.31 -10.36 -15.10
C ARG A 590 -23.91 -11.34 -14.00
N VAL A 591 -22.96 -12.20 -14.34
CA VAL A 591 -22.29 -13.15 -13.44
C VAL A 591 -20.80 -12.86 -13.44
N PHE A 592 -20.19 -12.90 -12.26
CA PHE A 592 -18.76 -12.64 -12.06
C PHE A 592 -18.20 -13.55 -10.96
N PRO A 593 -16.89 -13.85 -11.00
CA PRO A 593 -16.27 -14.76 -10.04
C PRO A 593 -16.41 -14.25 -8.61
N LYS A 594 -16.95 -15.10 -7.74
CA LYS A 594 -16.83 -15.00 -6.30
C LYS A 594 -16.30 -16.32 -5.77
N SER A 595 -15.12 -16.31 -5.17
CA SER A 595 -14.61 -17.45 -4.42
C SER A 595 -15.17 -17.48 -2.99
N TYR A 596 -14.55 -18.22 -2.08
CA TYR A 596 -15.05 -18.36 -0.71
C TYR A 596 -15.07 -17.02 0.04
N GLY A 597 -16.15 -16.79 0.79
CA GLY A 597 -16.34 -15.63 1.67
C GLY A 597 -17.69 -15.72 2.39
N CYS A 598 -17.70 -15.46 3.70
CA CYS A 598 -18.90 -15.60 4.54
C CYS A 598 -19.98 -14.55 4.22
N ASP A 599 -19.60 -13.33 3.80
CA ASP A 599 -20.56 -12.39 3.24
C ASP A 599 -20.91 -12.79 1.79
N GLY A 600 -22.20 -12.78 1.48
CA GLY A 600 -22.71 -13.05 0.13
C GLY A 600 -22.58 -11.87 -0.82
N GLY A 601 -22.10 -10.73 -0.30
CA GLY A 601 -22.04 -9.47 -1.01
C GLY A 601 -23.30 -8.63 -0.85
N PHE A 602 -23.19 -7.38 -1.28
CA PHE A 602 -24.31 -6.43 -1.28
C PHE A 602 -24.25 -5.55 -2.53
N ASP A 603 -25.42 -5.35 -3.14
CA ASP A 603 -25.60 -4.54 -4.33
C ASP A 603 -26.06 -3.13 -3.94
N TYR A 604 -25.17 -2.15 -4.06
CA TYR A 604 -25.47 -0.75 -3.78
C TYR A 604 -26.12 -0.03 -4.98
N GLY A 605 -26.48 -0.73 -6.06
CA GLY A 605 -27.01 -0.12 -7.29
C GLY A 605 -25.93 0.03 -8.35
N GLY A 606 -24.91 0.86 -8.13
CA GLY A 606 -23.78 1.03 -9.07
C GLY A 606 -22.61 0.08 -8.82
N ILE A 607 -22.35 -0.27 -7.56
CA ILE A 607 -21.24 -1.13 -7.14
C ILE A 607 -21.77 -2.32 -6.35
N TYR A 608 -21.25 -3.49 -6.66
CA TYR A 608 -21.43 -4.70 -5.87
C TYR A 608 -20.16 -4.95 -5.06
N THR A 609 -20.26 -5.08 -3.74
CA THR A 609 -19.09 -5.35 -2.87
C THR A 609 -19.27 -6.66 -2.13
N PHE A 610 -18.18 -7.38 -1.87
CA PHE A 610 -18.23 -8.73 -1.31
C PHE A 610 -16.85 -9.23 -0.87
N ARG A 611 -16.80 -10.41 -0.25
CA ARG A 611 -15.59 -11.20 -0.07
C ARG A 611 -15.44 -12.30 -1.12
N SER A 612 -14.27 -12.30 -1.75
CA SER A 612 -13.80 -13.32 -2.69
C SER A 612 -12.37 -13.66 -2.31
N GLY A 613 -12.18 -14.50 -1.27
CA GLY A 613 -10.90 -14.70 -0.60
C GLY A 613 -10.46 -13.49 0.22
N THR A 614 -10.35 -12.32 -0.40
CA THR A 614 -10.05 -11.00 0.18
C THR A 614 -11.24 -10.05 -0.01
N ALA A 615 -11.15 -8.81 0.48
CA ALA A 615 -12.14 -7.77 0.14
C ALA A 615 -12.19 -7.55 -1.38
N ALA A 616 -13.37 -7.45 -1.97
CA ALA A 616 -13.54 -7.34 -3.42
C ALA A 616 -14.75 -6.47 -3.80
N PHE A 617 -14.72 -5.96 -5.03
CA PHE A 617 -15.85 -5.25 -5.61
C PHE A 617 -15.98 -5.50 -7.12
N TYR A 618 -17.16 -5.18 -7.63
CA TYR A 618 -17.50 -5.16 -9.04
C TYR A 618 -18.24 -3.84 -9.32
N ASP A 619 -17.69 -3.00 -10.19
CA ASP A 619 -18.32 -1.77 -10.65
C ASP A 619 -19.19 -2.09 -11.88
N LYS A 620 -20.52 -2.00 -11.71
CA LYS A 620 -21.49 -2.29 -12.76
C LYS A 620 -21.59 -1.18 -13.79
N LYS A 621 -21.13 0.04 -13.48
CA LYS A 621 -21.17 1.16 -14.43
C LYS A 621 -20.18 0.96 -15.58
N VAL A 622 -19.06 0.31 -15.29
CA VAL A 622 -18.00 0.03 -16.28
C VAL A 622 -17.83 -1.45 -16.59
N GLU A 623 -18.54 -2.32 -15.88
CA GLU A 623 -18.32 -3.78 -15.88
C GLU A 623 -16.85 -4.09 -15.59
N SER A 624 -16.37 -3.78 -14.38
CA SER A 624 -14.93 -3.87 -14.07
C SER A 624 -14.35 -5.27 -14.10
N GLY A 625 -15.18 -6.32 -14.05
CA GLY A 625 -14.76 -7.63 -13.54
C GLY A 625 -14.61 -7.61 -12.01
N THR A 626 -14.29 -8.75 -11.41
CA THR A 626 -14.04 -8.82 -9.95
C THR A 626 -12.67 -8.25 -9.64
N VAL A 627 -12.65 -7.06 -9.03
CA VAL A 627 -11.42 -6.43 -8.52
C VAL A 627 -11.20 -6.89 -7.09
N HIS A 628 -10.02 -7.44 -6.83
CA HIS A 628 -9.62 -7.90 -5.50
C HIS A 628 -8.79 -6.82 -4.80
N ILE A 629 -9.29 -6.32 -3.67
CA ILE A 629 -8.55 -5.47 -2.76
C ILE A 629 -7.70 -6.42 -1.89
N SER A 630 -6.51 -6.75 -2.39
CA SER A 630 -5.62 -7.68 -1.71
C SER A 630 -5.02 -7.08 -0.45
N GLY A 631 -4.95 -7.88 0.60
CA GLY A 631 -4.34 -7.50 1.87
C GLY A 631 -5.31 -7.42 3.03
N PRO A 632 -6.37 -6.59 2.96
CA PRO A 632 -7.36 -6.48 4.01
C PRO A 632 -8.44 -7.55 3.85
N ARG A 633 -9.01 -7.93 4.99
CA ARG A 633 -10.13 -8.86 5.06
C ARG A 633 -11.41 -8.09 5.34
N SER A 634 -12.45 -8.29 4.54
CA SER A 634 -13.81 -7.88 4.92
C SER A 634 -14.38 -8.77 6.03
N GLY A 635 -15.35 -8.23 6.77
CA GLY A 635 -16.06 -8.96 7.83
C GLY A 635 -16.82 -10.19 7.31
N CYS A 636 -17.37 -10.98 8.23
CA CYS A 636 -18.43 -11.95 7.92
C CYS A 636 -19.74 -11.25 7.50
N THR A 637 -19.86 -9.98 7.85
CA THR A 637 -20.85 -9.03 7.34
C THR A 637 -20.16 -8.17 6.29
N ASN A 638 -20.85 -7.90 5.19
CA ASN A 638 -20.33 -6.95 4.20
C ASN A 638 -20.13 -5.58 4.87
N SER A 639 -18.88 -5.14 4.88
CA SER A 639 -18.39 -3.94 5.54
C SER A 639 -17.88 -2.89 4.55
N ILE A 640 -17.82 -3.25 3.26
CA ILE A 640 -17.31 -2.39 2.20
C ILE A 640 -18.46 -1.50 1.74
N VAL A 641 -18.32 -0.18 1.86
CA VAL A 641 -19.42 0.77 1.62
C VAL A 641 -19.00 1.91 0.67
N PRO A 642 -19.63 2.03 -0.52
CA PRO A 642 -19.52 3.20 -1.36
C PRO A 642 -20.44 4.31 -0.82
N ALA A 643 -19.84 5.38 -0.29
CA ALA A 643 -20.55 6.57 0.20
C ALA A 643 -19.55 7.71 0.44
N GLY A 644 -20.03 8.96 0.41
CA GLY A 644 -19.19 10.14 0.55
C GLY A 644 -18.17 10.30 -0.59
N GLY A 645 -18.48 9.74 -1.76
CA GLY A 645 -17.63 9.77 -2.95
C GLY A 645 -16.39 8.87 -2.90
N ILE A 646 -16.28 7.97 -1.92
CA ILE A 646 -15.18 7.01 -1.77
C ILE A 646 -15.69 5.61 -1.43
N LEU A 647 -14.84 4.59 -1.67
CA LEU A 647 -15.11 3.21 -1.23
C LEU A 647 -14.45 2.97 0.12
N ASN A 648 -15.28 2.84 1.16
CA ASN A 648 -14.86 2.65 2.54
C ASN A 648 -14.62 1.18 2.83
N VAL A 649 -13.44 0.84 3.38
CA VAL A 649 -13.06 -0.54 3.73
C VAL A 649 -12.60 -0.56 5.20
N PRO A 650 -13.52 -0.49 6.17
CA PRO A 650 -13.17 -0.56 7.58
C PRO A 650 -12.61 -1.94 7.94
N TYR A 651 -11.80 -1.99 9.00
CA TYR A 651 -11.06 -3.18 9.38
C TYR A 651 -11.91 -4.13 10.24
N PHE A 652 -12.56 -5.10 9.61
CA PHE A 652 -13.45 -6.08 10.25
C PHE A 652 -12.78 -7.46 10.36
N TYR A 653 -11.62 -7.51 10.99
CA TYR A 653 -10.83 -8.74 11.12
C TYR A 653 -10.69 -9.23 12.56
N GLU A 654 -10.87 -8.35 13.56
CA GLU A 654 -10.57 -8.73 14.95
C GLU A 654 -11.31 -9.99 15.38
N GLY A 655 -10.62 -10.82 16.16
CA GLY A 655 -11.04 -12.19 16.47
C GLY A 655 -10.79 -13.20 15.33
N CYS A 656 -9.87 -12.92 14.40
CA CYS A 656 -9.36 -13.85 13.40
C CYS A 656 -7.83 -14.02 13.48
N THR A 657 -7.33 -15.18 13.02
CA THR A 657 -5.90 -15.53 12.92
C THR A 657 -5.43 -15.77 11.49
N CYS A 658 -6.28 -15.64 10.48
CA CYS A 658 -5.90 -15.85 9.07
C CYS A 658 -4.81 -14.85 8.65
N SER A 659 -3.75 -15.27 8.01
CA SER A 659 -2.54 -14.44 7.79
C SER A 659 -2.66 -13.41 6.66
N TYR A 660 -3.82 -12.74 6.53
CA TYR A 660 -4.04 -11.65 5.58
C TYR A 660 -3.00 -10.54 5.81
N PRO A 661 -2.23 -10.12 4.79
CA PRO A 661 -1.02 -9.36 5.06
C PRO A 661 -1.29 -7.99 5.67
N LEU A 662 -2.41 -7.32 5.34
CA LEU A 662 -2.67 -5.94 5.74
C LEU A 662 -3.90 -5.86 6.68
N PRO A 663 -3.73 -6.14 7.98
CA PRO A 663 -4.79 -6.06 8.98
C PRO A 663 -5.08 -4.60 9.38
N MET A 664 -5.61 -3.81 8.45
CA MET A 664 -5.87 -2.38 8.67
C MET A 664 -7.07 -1.90 7.83
N ALA A 665 -7.59 -0.72 8.19
CA ALA A 665 -8.67 -0.06 7.47
C ALA A 665 -8.08 0.80 6.36
N LEU A 666 -8.86 1.01 5.30
CA LEU A 666 -8.51 1.96 4.26
C LEU A 666 -9.77 2.59 3.65
N ALA A 667 -9.55 3.66 2.89
CA ALA A 667 -10.50 4.12 1.89
C ALA A 667 -9.84 4.18 0.51
N LEU A 668 -10.65 3.95 -0.52
CA LEU A 668 -10.23 4.08 -1.92
C LEU A 668 -11.02 5.19 -2.62
N PHE A 669 -10.37 5.90 -3.53
CA PHE A 669 -10.98 6.93 -4.36
C PHE A 669 -10.75 6.66 -5.85
N SER A 670 -11.63 7.21 -6.68
CA SER A 670 -11.59 7.05 -8.13
C SER A 670 -10.38 7.72 -8.75
N LEU A 671 -9.64 6.95 -9.55
CA LEU A 671 -8.49 7.41 -10.32
C LEU A 671 -8.78 7.41 -11.83
N PRO A 672 -7.99 8.13 -12.64
CA PRO A 672 -8.09 8.07 -14.10
C PRO A 672 -7.84 6.65 -14.63
N GLU A 673 -8.37 6.34 -15.81
CA GLU A 673 -8.19 5.01 -16.46
C GLU A 673 -6.74 4.66 -16.80
N ASN A 674 -5.83 5.64 -16.76
CA ASN A 674 -4.38 5.39 -16.87
C ASN A 674 -3.84 4.62 -15.67
N PHE A 675 -4.48 4.70 -14.50
CA PHE A 675 -4.06 3.94 -13.31
C PHE A 675 -4.22 2.44 -13.53
N GLU A 676 -3.29 1.64 -13.02
CA GLU A 676 -3.31 0.19 -13.18
C GLU A 676 -4.23 -0.50 -12.17
N GLN A 677 -5.18 -1.28 -12.67
CA GLN A 677 -6.02 -2.12 -11.82
C GLN A 677 -6.52 -3.30 -12.64
N TRP A 678 -6.27 -4.50 -12.12
CA TRP A 678 -6.64 -5.75 -12.78
C TRP A 678 -7.83 -6.41 -12.09
N ALA A 679 -8.56 -7.20 -12.85
CA ALA A 679 -9.73 -7.94 -12.40
C ALA A 679 -9.70 -9.38 -12.91
N THR A 680 -10.55 -10.22 -12.33
CA THR A 680 -10.92 -11.51 -12.95
C THR A 680 -12.29 -11.37 -13.58
N TRP A 681 -12.40 -11.60 -14.90
CA TRP A 681 -13.68 -11.44 -15.60
C TRP A 681 -14.64 -12.59 -15.35
N GLY A 682 -14.14 -13.82 -15.35
CA GLY A 682 -14.90 -15.06 -15.31
C GLY A 682 -14.71 -15.93 -16.54
N ALA A 683 -14.76 -17.25 -16.33
CA ALA A 683 -14.62 -18.22 -17.42
C ALA A 683 -15.83 -18.14 -18.36
N VAL A 684 -15.54 -17.98 -19.65
CA VAL A 684 -16.53 -18.03 -20.74
C VAL A 684 -16.04 -19.08 -21.74
N PRO A 685 -16.76 -20.20 -21.94
CA PRO A 685 -16.30 -21.25 -22.84
C PRO A 685 -16.09 -20.76 -24.27
N ALA A 686 -15.06 -21.24 -24.96
CA ALA A 686 -14.77 -20.80 -26.34
C ALA A 686 -15.98 -21.01 -27.27
N ALA A 687 -16.72 -22.10 -27.07
CA ALA A 687 -17.89 -22.45 -27.87
C ALA A 687 -19.05 -21.43 -27.78
N SER A 688 -19.15 -20.64 -26.69
CA SER A 688 -20.21 -19.63 -26.56
C SER A 688 -19.90 -18.31 -27.26
N ILE A 689 -18.64 -18.05 -27.59
CA ILE A 689 -18.18 -16.78 -28.20
C ILE A 689 -17.56 -16.95 -29.59
N THR A 690 -17.19 -18.16 -30.00
CA THR A 690 -16.60 -18.43 -31.32
C THR A 690 -17.55 -17.98 -32.45
N GLY A 691 -17.04 -17.15 -33.35
CA GLY A 691 -17.79 -16.57 -34.47
C GLY A 691 -18.71 -15.41 -34.07
N LYS A 692 -18.66 -14.98 -32.80
CA LYS A 692 -19.50 -13.90 -32.26
C LYS A 692 -18.72 -12.70 -31.75
N ILE A 693 -17.40 -12.80 -31.58
CA ILE A 693 -16.58 -11.70 -31.03
C ILE A 693 -16.58 -10.52 -32.02
N GLU A 694 -17.08 -9.37 -31.59
CA GLU A 694 -17.11 -8.10 -32.33
C GLU A 694 -16.13 -7.08 -31.76
N ARG A 695 -15.69 -7.25 -30.52
CA ARG A 695 -14.72 -6.39 -29.87
C ARG A 695 -13.87 -7.19 -28.89
N ILE A 696 -12.57 -6.95 -28.86
CA ILE A 696 -11.66 -7.62 -27.92
C ILE A 696 -10.31 -6.89 -27.85
N GLY A 697 -9.70 -6.87 -26.67
CA GLY A 697 -8.29 -6.55 -26.48
C GLY A 697 -7.51 -7.78 -26.06
N ILE A 698 -6.31 -7.97 -26.60
CA ILE A 698 -5.32 -8.94 -26.12
C ILE A 698 -4.17 -8.15 -25.51
N ASN A 699 -3.87 -8.38 -24.24
CA ASN A 699 -2.75 -7.76 -23.54
C ASN A 699 -1.68 -8.82 -23.23
N PHE A 700 -0.58 -8.78 -23.96
CA PHE A 700 0.49 -9.77 -23.84
C PHE A 700 1.27 -9.53 -22.54
N GLY A 701 1.44 -10.57 -21.73
CA GLY A 701 2.22 -10.55 -20.49
C GLY A 701 1.52 -9.93 -19.27
N ALA A 702 0.32 -9.36 -19.43
CA ALA A 702 -0.46 -8.76 -18.36
C ALA A 702 -0.82 -9.78 -17.25
N PRO A 703 -1.07 -9.31 -16.01
CA PRO A 703 -1.36 -10.18 -14.88
C PRO A 703 -2.85 -10.41 -14.64
N GLY A 704 -3.74 -9.87 -15.48
CA GLY A 704 -5.18 -10.13 -15.42
C GLY A 704 -6.00 -9.37 -16.44
N ASP A 705 -7.32 -9.59 -16.40
CA ASP A 705 -8.25 -8.96 -17.32
C ASP A 705 -8.53 -7.52 -16.91
N ARG A 706 -8.91 -6.70 -17.91
CA ARG A 706 -9.36 -5.34 -17.65
C ARG A 706 -10.28 -4.83 -18.75
N LYS A 707 -11.35 -4.14 -18.37
CA LYS A 707 -12.22 -3.45 -19.33
C LYS A 707 -11.99 -1.94 -19.29
N THR A 708 -11.94 -1.31 -20.47
CA THR A 708 -11.95 0.15 -20.64
C THR A 708 -13.37 0.71 -20.57
N ARG A 709 -13.55 1.97 -20.17
CA ARG A 709 -14.89 2.58 -20.06
C ARG A 709 -15.63 2.69 -21.39
N ASP A 710 -14.90 2.73 -22.51
CA ASP A 710 -15.48 2.74 -23.86
C ASP A 710 -15.97 1.36 -24.33
N GLY A 711 -15.62 0.27 -23.64
CA GLY A 711 -16.24 -1.04 -23.80
C GLY A 711 -15.30 -2.20 -24.14
N THR A 712 -14.02 -1.95 -24.47
CA THR A 712 -13.09 -3.03 -24.83
C THR A 712 -12.68 -3.83 -23.60
N LEU A 713 -13.01 -5.12 -23.59
CA LEU A 713 -12.46 -6.08 -22.64
C LEU A 713 -11.10 -6.56 -23.13
N TRP A 714 -10.06 -6.18 -22.40
CA TRP A 714 -8.68 -6.65 -22.58
C TRP A 714 -8.46 -7.90 -21.74
N LEU A 715 -8.08 -8.98 -22.42
CA LEU A 715 -7.76 -10.26 -21.81
C LEU A 715 -6.26 -10.39 -21.63
N ASP A 716 -5.82 -10.93 -20.50
CA ASP A 716 -4.42 -11.27 -20.30
C ASP A 716 -4.01 -12.48 -21.17
N TYR A 717 -2.83 -12.40 -21.76
CA TYR A 717 -2.28 -13.52 -22.53
C TYR A 717 -0.77 -13.71 -22.32
N PRO A 718 -0.31 -14.92 -21.93
CA PRO A 718 -1.13 -16.07 -21.55
C PRO A 718 -1.92 -15.76 -20.27
N ASN A 719 -3.08 -16.40 -20.12
CA ASN A 719 -3.90 -16.22 -18.92
C ASN A 719 -3.15 -16.72 -17.68
N ILE A 720 -2.89 -15.79 -16.76
CA ILE A 720 -2.33 -16.03 -15.43
C ILE A 720 -3.11 -15.30 -14.32
N GLY A 721 -4.02 -14.39 -14.68
CA GLY A 721 -4.78 -13.57 -13.75
C GLY A 721 -6.01 -14.24 -13.15
N GLY A 722 -6.38 -15.43 -13.62
CA GLY A 722 -7.46 -16.23 -13.08
C GLY A 722 -8.55 -16.54 -14.12
N PRO A 723 -9.81 -16.77 -13.71
CA PRO A 723 -10.90 -17.04 -14.64
C PRO A 723 -11.09 -15.89 -15.64
N SER A 724 -10.93 -16.19 -16.93
CA SER A 724 -11.02 -15.27 -18.07
C SER A 724 -11.72 -15.98 -19.24
N PRO A 725 -12.35 -15.28 -20.19
CA PRO A 725 -12.89 -15.87 -21.42
C PRO A 725 -11.87 -16.72 -22.19
N GLU A 726 -12.30 -17.90 -22.65
CA GLU A 726 -11.44 -18.81 -23.41
C GLU A 726 -11.33 -18.33 -24.87
N ILE A 727 -10.18 -17.74 -25.20
CA ILE A 727 -9.85 -17.30 -26.55
C ILE A 727 -8.76 -18.16 -27.19
N GLN A 728 -8.83 -18.31 -28.50
CA GLN A 728 -7.80 -19.02 -29.27
C GLN A 728 -6.82 -18.02 -29.85
N VAL A 729 -5.61 -17.97 -29.27
CA VAL A 729 -4.47 -17.23 -29.80
C VAL A 729 -3.36 -18.22 -30.10
N THR A 730 -2.89 -18.23 -31.34
CA THR A 730 -1.72 -19.00 -31.77
C THR A 730 -0.57 -18.03 -32.01
N THR A 731 0.62 -18.34 -31.51
CA THR A 731 1.81 -17.51 -31.68
C THR A 731 2.92 -18.29 -32.39
N GLU A 732 3.78 -17.57 -33.10
CA GLU A 732 5.03 -18.08 -33.62
C GLU A 732 6.19 -17.21 -33.11
N PRO A 733 7.18 -17.77 -32.39
CA PRO A 733 7.26 -19.16 -31.93
C PRO A 733 6.12 -19.52 -30.96
N ALA A 734 5.80 -20.81 -30.83
CA ALA A 734 4.66 -21.27 -30.01
C ALA A 734 4.78 -20.97 -28.50
N LYS A 735 5.99 -20.65 -28.03
CA LYS A 735 6.30 -20.24 -26.66
C LYS A 735 7.21 -19.02 -26.71
N PRO A 736 6.67 -17.84 -27.04
CA PRO A 736 7.47 -16.64 -27.07
C PRO A 736 7.76 -16.16 -25.64
N GLU A 737 8.70 -15.24 -25.49
CA GLU A 737 9.07 -14.68 -24.19
C GLU A 737 8.14 -13.51 -23.85
N PHE A 738 7.42 -13.62 -22.73
CA PHE A 738 6.53 -12.56 -22.23
C PHE A 738 7.23 -11.77 -21.13
N TYR A 739 6.99 -10.47 -21.09
CA TYR A 739 7.43 -9.59 -20.01
C TYR A 739 6.27 -8.77 -19.47
N TYR A 740 6.47 -8.28 -18.25
CA TYR A 740 5.58 -7.34 -17.60
C TYR A 740 6.43 -6.39 -16.77
N HIS A 741 6.05 -5.12 -16.83
CA HIS A 741 6.42 -4.10 -15.89
C HIS A 741 5.14 -3.47 -15.34
N HIS A 742 5.20 -2.94 -14.13
CA HIS A 742 4.11 -2.09 -13.64
C HIS A 742 4.05 -0.81 -14.50
N SER A 743 2.85 -0.36 -14.85
CA SER A 743 2.62 0.80 -15.72
C SER A 743 3.13 2.12 -15.15
N VAL A 744 3.43 2.16 -13.85
CA VAL A 744 4.16 3.27 -13.23
C VAL A 744 5.53 3.51 -13.87
N TRP A 745 6.06 2.58 -14.67
CA TRP A 745 7.30 2.74 -15.43
C TRP A 745 7.12 3.33 -16.85
N ILE A 746 5.87 3.49 -17.35
CA ILE A 746 5.56 4.16 -18.64
C ILE A 746 5.74 5.69 -18.63
N GLU A 747 6.71 6.17 -19.41
CA GLU A 747 7.20 7.56 -19.47
C GLU A 747 6.31 8.52 -20.25
N GLY A 748 5.35 8.00 -21.01
CA GLY A 748 4.41 8.78 -21.80
C GLY A 748 4.13 8.14 -23.15
N GLY A 749 3.81 8.96 -24.15
CA GLY A 749 3.40 8.50 -25.47
C GLY A 749 1.89 8.21 -25.54
N GLN A 750 1.43 7.73 -26.69
CA GLN A 750 0.01 7.54 -26.96
C GLN A 750 -0.38 6.07 -26.75
N GLY A 751 -1.38 5.83 -25.90
CA GLY A 751 -1.90 4.50 -25.59
C GLY A 751 -2.20 4.30 -24.11
N TRP A 752 -2.76 3.14 -23.77
CA TRP A 752 -2.99 2.77 -22.36
C TRP A 752 -1.67 2.30 -21.73
N PRO A 753 -1.22 2.89 -20.60
CA PRO A 753 0.06 2.51 -20.01
C PRO A 753 0.08 1.09 -19.46
N TRP A 754 -1.03 0.61 -18.91
CA TRP A 754 -1.18 -0.78 -18.44
C TRP A 754 -1.29 -1.79 -19.60
N VAL A 755 -1.50 -1.36 -20.85
CA VAL A 755 -1.29 -2.21 -22.03
C VAL A 755 0.17 -2.17 -22.44
N ALA A 756 0.76 -0.97 -22.53
CA ALA A 756 2.13 -0.78 -22.99
C ALA A 756 3.20 -1.39 -22.05
N ALA A 757 2.91 -1.50 -20.75
CA ALA A 757 3.88 -1.96 -19.76
C ALA A 757 4.17 -3.47 -19.79
N SER A 758 3.37 -4.24 -20.51
CA SER A 758 3.62 -5.66 -20.76
C SER A 758 3.72 -5.94 -22.24
N GLY A 759 4.30 -7.09 -22.60
CA GLY A 759 4.35 -7.49 -23.99
C GLY A 759 5.01 -8.83 -24.22
N VAL A 760 5.28 -9.08 -25.50
CA VAL A 760 5.96 -10.29 -25.99
C VAL A 760 7.13 -9.92 -26.88
N LYS A 761 8.25 -10.64 -26.69
CA LYS A 761 9.52 -10.50 -27.40
C LYS A 761 9.69 -11.57 -28.49
N GLY A 762 10.30 -11.19 -29.61
CA GLY A 762 10.66 -12.11 -30.70
C GLY A 762 9.47 -12.76 -31.41
N LEU A 763 8.29 -12.15 -31.31
CA LEU A 763 7.07 -12.63 -31.96
C LEU A 763 7.16 -12.45 -33.48
N ARG A 764 7.01 -13.54 -34.24
CA ARG A 764 6.92 -13.52 -35.71
C ARG A 764 5.49 -13.47 -36.21
N SER A 765 4.58 -14.16 -35.52
CA SER A 765 3.16 -14.06 -35.81
C SER A 765 2.29 -14.28 -34.58
N ALA A 766 1.13 -13.63 -34.58
CA ALA A 766 0.03 -13.94 -33.66
C ALA A 766 -1.28 -13.99 -34.46
N THR A 767 -2.02 -15.08 -34.29
CA THR A 767 -3.33 -15.28 -34.91
C THR A 767 -4.38 -15.40 -33.81
N LEU A 768 -5.35 -14.50 -33.82
CA LEU A 768 -6.54 -14.56 -33.00
C LEU A 768 -7.68 -15.21 -33.79
N SER A 769 -8.41 -16.13 -33.17
CA SER A 769 -9.55 -16.83 -33.78
C SER A 769 -10.84 -16.62 -33.00
N GLY A 770 -11.97 -16.95 -33.64
CA GLY A 770 -13.31 -16.83 -33.03
C GLY A 770 -13.99 -15.48 -33.27
N LEU A 771 -13.44 -14.64 -34.14
CA LEU A 771 -14.01 -13.36 -34.52
C LEU A 771 -15.27 -13.57 -35.38
N LYS A 772 -16.24 -12.67 -35.24
CA LYS A 772 -17.39 -12.61 -36.15
C LYS A 772 -16.93 -12.05 -37.50
N PRO A 773 -17.24 -12.69 -38.64
CA PRO A 773 -16.82 -12.18 -39.95
C PRO A 773 -17.31 -10.74 -40.16
N GLY A 774 -16.43 -9.88 -40.68
CA GLY A 774 -16.72 -8.46 -40.88
C GLY A 774 -15.45 -7.61 -41.01
N THR A 775 -15.67 -6.30 -40.99
CA THR A 775 -14.60 -5.30 -41.04
C THR A 775 -14.28 -4.81 -39.63
N TYR A 776 -12.99 -4.66 -39.32
CA TYR A 776 -12.48 -4.21 -38.03
C TYR A 776 -11.52 -3.04 -38.18
N THR A 777 -11.55 -2.15 -37.20
CA THR A 777 -10.42 -1.29 -36.88
C THR A 777 -9.51 -2.02 -35.89
N VAL A 778 -8.22 -2.09 -36.23
CA VAL A 778 -7.19 -2.77 -35.43
C VAL A 778 -6.26 -1.73 -34.82
N ARG A 779 -6.02 -1.81 -33.52
CA ARG A 779 -5.01 -1.01 -32.81
C ARG A 779 -3.93 -1.93 -32.27
N LEU A 780 -2.68 -1.56 -32.52
CA LEU A 780 -1.50 -2.32 -32.11
C LEU A 780 -0.67 -1.41 -31.21
N THR A 781 -0.48 -1.83 -29.97
CA THR A 781 0.27 -1.07 -28.95
C THR A 781 1.64 -1.68 -28.76
N PHE A 782 2.64 -0.82 -28.60
CA PHE A 782 4.05 -1.15 -28.44
C PHE A 782 4.69 -0.29 -27.36
N ALA A 783 5.67 -0.85 -26.65
CA ALA A 783 6.68 -0.10 -25.91
C ALA A 783 7.95 -0.94 -25.78
N SER A 784 9.11 -0.28 -25.80
CA SER A 784 10.41 -0.94 -25.59
C SER A 784 10.63 -1.19 -24.09
N PRO A 785 10.82 -2.45 -23.62
CA PRO A 785 11.06 -2.73 -22.20
C PRO A 785 12.50 -2.39 -21.76
N ASP A 786 13.40 -2.24 -22.73
CA ASP A 786 14.82 -1.96 -22.55
C ASP A 786 15.27 -0.78 -23.43
N SER A 787 16.57 -0.50 -23.41
CA SER A 787 17.17 0.62 -24.16
C SER A 787 17.63 0.24 -25.57
N ALA A 788 17.42 -1.00 -26.02
CA ALA A 788 17.80 -1.41 -27.36
C ALA A 788 16.89 -0.75 -28.41
N ARG A 789 17.40 -0.61 -29.63
CA ARG A 789 16.62 -0.12 -30.76
C ARG A 789 15.89 -1.29 -31.41
N HIS A 790 14.58 -1.12 -31.61
CA HIS A 790 13.73 -2.11 -32.25
C HIS A 790 13.08 -1.50 -33.49
N THR A 791 13.36 -2.08 -34.65
CA THR A 791 12.75 -1.72 -35.93
C THR A 791 12.24 -2.98 -36.62
N PHE A 792 10.98 -2.97 -37.07
CA PHE A 792 10.38 -4.11 -37.75
C PHE A 792 9.26 -3.72 -38.71
N ASP A 793 8.98 -4.61 -39.66
CA ASP A 793 7.84 -4.50 -40.57
C ASP A 793 6.64 -5.26 -40.02
N LEU A 794 5.43 -4.78 -40.30
CA LEU A 794 4.17 -5.35 -39.83
C LEU A 794 3.20 -5.60 -40.99
N THR A 795 2.66 -6.82 -41.01
CA THR A 795 1.66 -7.28 -41.97
C THR A 795 0.40 -7.71 -41.23
N LEU A 796 -0.76 -7.22 -41.66
CA LEU A 796 -2.07 -7.66 -41.17
C LEU A 796 -2.82 -8.37 -42.31
N GLN A 797 -3.31 -9.58 -42.05
CA GLN A 797 -4.03 -10.38 -43.06
C GLN A 797 -3.29 -10.46 -44.40
N ASP A 798 -1.98 -10.73 -44.33
CA ASP A 798 -1.05 -10.81 -45.47
C ASP A 798 -0.92 -9.52 -46.31
N LYS A 799 -1.42 -8.39 -45.81
CA LYS A 799 -1.24 -7.06 -46.41
C LYS A 799 -0.22 -6.24 -45.62
N PRO A 800 0.87 -5.78 -46.26
CA PRO A 800 1.81 -4.85 -45.63
C PRO A 800 1.04 -3.65 -45.08
N SER A 801 1.14 -3.43 -43.77
CA SER A 801 0.35 -2.41 -43.07
C SER A 801 1.23 -1.29 -42.53
N ILE A 802 2.42 -1.63 -42.02
CA ILE A 802 3.39 -0.67 -41.49
C ILE A 802 4.79 -1.16 -41.86
N THR A 803 5.61 -0.32 -42.47
CA THR A 803 7.00 -0.64 -42.82
C THR A 803 7.96 0.20 -41.99
N GLN A 804 9.10 -0.38 -41.62
CA GLN A 804 10.18 0.26 -40.86
C GLN A 804 9.68 0.93 -39.57
N LEU A 805 8.81 0.25 -38.81
CA LEU A 805 8.33 0.76 -37.52
C LEU A 805 9.46 0.74 -36.51
N THR A 806 10.07 1.90 -36.25
CA THR A 806 11.04 2.08 -35.16
C THR A 806 10.31 2.48 -33.88
N LEU A 807 10.51 1.70 -32.82
CA LEU A 807 9.96 2.00 -31.51
C LEU A 807 10.71 3.17 -30.84
N PRO A 808 10.01 3.96 -29.99
CA PRO A 808 10.61 5.04 -29.25
C PRO A 808 11.56 4.50 -28.15
N ASN A 809 12.15 5.44 -27.39
CA ASN A 809 12.94 5.12 -26.21
C ASN A 809 12.15 4.23 -25.22
N ARG A 810 12.90 3.61 -24.30
CA ARG A 810 12.40 2.72 -23.26
C ARG A 810 11.12 3.25 -22.60
N MET A 811 10.11 2.39 -22.47
CA MET A 811 8.85 2.63 -21.76
C MET A 811 8.01 3.82 -22.27
N ILE A 812 8.13 4.18 -23.55
CA ILE A 812 7.20 5.12 -24.22
C ILE A 812 6.16 4.33 -25.00
N ALA A 813 4.88 4.58 -24.71
CA ALA A 813 3.76 3.93 -25.40
C ALA A 813 3.61 4.46 -26.84
N MET A 814 3.42 3.54 -27.77
CA MET A 814 3.10 3.86 -29.16
C MET A 814 1.96 2.95 -29.63
N THR A 815 0.83 3.53 -30.01
CA THR A 815 -0.27 2.79 -30.65
C THR A 815 -0.41 3.15 -32.13
N LYS A 816 -0.53 2.13 -32.98
CA LYS A 816 -0.81 2.29 -34.42
C LYS A 816 -2.21 1.77 -34.72
N THR A 817 -2.99 2.57 -35.46
CA THR A 817 -4.36 2.22 -35.86
C THR A 817 -4.39 1.86 -37.35
N VAL A 818 -4.93 0.70 -37.68
CA VAL A 818 -5.15 0.23 -39.05
C VAL A 818 -6.66 0.02 -39.24
N PRO A 819 -7.35 0.90 -39.98
CA PRO A 819 -8.78 0.76 -40.23
C PRO A 819 -9.07 -0.27 -41.32
N ALA A 820 -10.35 -0.63 -41.45
CA ALA A 820 -10.89 -1.39 -42.58
C ALA A 820 -10.25 -2.78 -42.82
N VAL A 821 -9.80 -3.47 -41.76
CA VAL A 821 -9.22 -4.81 -41.84
C VAL A 821 -10.33 -5.85 -41.99
N GLN A 822 -10.26 -6.64 -43.05
CA GLN A 822 -11.25 -7.67 -43.36
C GLN A 822 -10.95 -8.97 -42.61
N VAL A 823 -11.97 -9.53 -41.95
CA VAL A 823 -11.95 -10.84 -41.30
C VAL A 823 -13.05 -11.69 -41.95
N THR A 824 -12.67 -12.70 -42.74
CA THR A 824 -13.61 -13.53 -43.51
C THR A 824 -13.83 -14.91 -42.91
N ASP A 825 -12.77 -15.53 -42.39
CA ASP A 825 -12.78 -16.88 -41.82
C ASP A 825 -12.85 -16.89 -40.28
N GLY A 826 -13.07 -15.72 -39.68
CA GLY A 826 -13.11 -15.53 -38.23
C GLY A 826 -11.74 -15.47 -37.57
N THR A 827 -10.67 -15.28 -38.36
CA THR A 827 -9.30 -15.11 -37.85
C THR A 827 -8.71 -13.74 -38.21
N LEU A 828 -7.88 -13.20 -37.32
CA LEU A 828 -7.00 -12.07 -37.59
C LEU A 828 -5.55 -12.51 -37.36
N THR A 829 -4.71 -12.38 -38.38
CA THR A 829 -3.28 -12.65 -38.26
C THR A 829 -2.45 -11.37 -38.34
N VAL A 830 -1.59 -11.17 -37.33
CA VAL A 830 -0.52 -10.17 -37.29
C VAL A 830 0.80 -10.88 -37.53
N LYS A 831 1.61 -10.43 -38.50
CA LYS A 831 2.98 -10.90 -38.73
C LYS A 831 3.97 -9.76 -38.53
N LEU A 832 5.07 -10.04 -37.85
CA LEU A 832 6.14 -9.10 -37.58
C LEU A 832 7.46 -9.66 -38.12
N ASN A 833 8.18 -8.84 -38.89
CA ASN A 833 9.48 -9.20 -39.44
C ASN A 833 10.53 -8.23 -38.93
N SER A 834 11.50 -8.73 -38.17
CA SER A 834 12.60 -7.91 -37.64
C SER A 834 13.43 -7.30 -38.76
N VAL A 835 13.79 -6.02 -38.59
CA VAL A 835 14.75 -5.28 -39.40
C VAL A 835 15.99 -4.98 -38.55
N GLU A 836 15.80 -4.51 -37.31
CA GLU A 836 16.84 -4.24 -36.32
C GLU A 836 16.31 -4.59 -34.92
N GLY A 837 17.09 -5.33 -34.12
CA GLY A 837 16.65 -5.80 -32.81
C GLY A 837 15.55 -6.87 -32.90
N GLU A 838 14.97 -7.24 -31.76
CA GLU A 838 13.83 -8.18 -31.72
C GLU A 838 12.50 -7.47 -31.98
N THR A 839 11.51 -8.23 -32.47
CA THR A 839 10.13 -7.75 -32.60
C THR A 839 9.47 -7.66 -31.23
N LEU A 840 8.61 -6.66 -31.06
CA LEU A 840 7.88 -6.41 -29.82
C LEU A 840 6.40 -6.16 -30.14
N LEU A 841 5.52 -6.61 -29.26
CA LEU A 841 4.09 -6.29 -29.30
C LEU A 841 3.52 -6.32 -27.88
N SER A 842 2.88 -5.23 -27.47
CA SER A 842 2.27 -5.12 -26.14
C SER A 842 0.81 -5.60 -26.17
N GLY A 843 0.04 -5.15 -27.16
CA GLY A 843 -1.35 -5.56 -27.25
C GLY A 843 -2.01 -5.33 -28.60
N ILE A 844 -3.13 -6.02 -28.80
CA ILE A 844 -3.97 -5.96 -30.01
C ILE A 844 -5.39 -5.60 -29.57
N GLU A 845 -5.92 -4.46 -30.00
CA GLU A 845 -7.34 -4.12 -29.87
C GLU A 845 -8.04 -4.26 -31.21
N LEU A 846 -9.19 -4.91 -31.19
CA LEU A 846 -10.07 -5.14 -32.33
C LEU A 846 -11.42 -4.56 -32.01
N VAL A 847 -11.90 -3.67 -32.87
CA VAL A 847 -13.25 -3.10 -32.77
C VAL A 847 -13.90 -3.22 -34.13
N ARG A 848 -14.98 -4.00 -34.22
CA ARG A 848 -15.76 -4.14 -35.45
C ARG A 848 -16.36 -2.80 -35.86
N ASP A 849 -16.35 -2.52 -37.17
CA ASP A 849 -16.98 -1.33 -37.73
C ASP A 849 -18.47 -1.25 -37.33
N GLY A 850 -18.90 -0.05 -36.95
CA GLY A 850 -20.23 0.22 -36.39
C GLY A 850 -20.26 0.28 -34.86
N LEU A 851 -19.25 -0.26 -34.17
CA LEU A 851 -19.06 -0.05 -32.74
C LEU A 851 -18.24 1.22 -32.47
N LYS A 852 -18.51 1.89 -31.34
CA LYS A 852 -17.77 3.10 -30.93
C LYS A 852 -16.32 2.77 -30.59
N LEU A 853 -15.36 3.27 -31.36
CA LEU A 853 -13.94 3.23 -31.01
C LEU A 853 -13.64 4.30 -29.94
N GLY A 854 -13.08 3.94 -28.79
CA GLY A 854 -12.74 4.93 -27.76
C GLY A 854 -11.45 5.68 -28.04
N ASN A 855 -11.26 6.74 -27.25
CA ASN A 855 -10.07 7.58 -27.31
C ASN A 855 -8.93 6.93 -26.53
N LEU A 856 -7.74 6.96 -27.11
CA LEU A 856 -6.52 6.59 -26.40
C LEU A 856 -6.02 7.79 -25.59
N PRO A 857 -5.39 7.57 -24.42
CA PRO A 857 -4.64 8.62 -23.75
C PRO A 857 -3.57 9.18 -24.70
N GLU A 858 -3.54 10.51 -24.85
CA GLU A 858 -2.48 11.21 -25.59
C GLU A 858 -1.15 11.18 -24.82
N ASP A 859 -1.26 11.11 -23.50
CA ASP A 859 -0.17 10.92 -22.56
C ASP A 859 -0.46 9.70 -21.69
N ALA A 860 0.31 8.64 -21.90
CA ALA A 860 0.20 7.40 -21.16
C ALA A 860 0.76 7.51 -19.73
N ARG A 861 1.29 8.65 -19.27
CA ARG A 861 1.77 8.77 -17.88
C ARG A 861 0.65 8.48 -16.87
N VAL A 862 1.02 7.75 -15.83
CA VAL A 862 0.15 7.52 -14.67
C VAL A 862 0.21 8.70 -13.70
N ALA A 863 -0.77 8.80 -12.81
CA ALA A 863 -0.86 9.90 -11.84
C ALA A 863 0.42 10.05 -10.98
N GLY A 864 0.84 11.30 -10.76
CA GLY A 864 2.05 11.65 -10.00
C GLY A 864 3.37 11.47 -10.76
N ARG A 865 3.33 11.13 -12.06
CA ARG A 865 4.51 11.14 -12.94
C ARG A 865 4.48 12.39 -13.80
N LYS A 866 5.52 13.22 -13.68
CA LYS A 866 5.64 14.51 -14.34
C LYS A 866 6.53 14.52 -15.56
#